data_AF-A0A7J6YJ78-F1
#
_entry.id   AF-A0A7J6YJ78-F1
#
_cell.length_a   1.000
_cell.length_b   1.000
_cell.length_c   1.000
_cell.angle_alpha   90.00
_cell.angle_beta   90.00
_cell.angle_gamma   90.00
#
_symmetry.space_group_name_H-M   'P 1'
#
loop_
_entity.id
_entity.type
_entity.pdbx_description
1 polymer ?
#
loop_
_entity_poly.entity_id
_entity_poly.type
_entity_poly.pdbx_seq_one_letter_code
_entity_poly.pdbx_strand_id
1 'polypeptide(L)'
;MYMYSLSLSLFVCACVCVVFTVGEKAAESKGRGTTIFVKKYSGDKQGVLDTRDLIPSAQIMENYTVIGKIGGGAEGIVFRVRHEPTKKEFAMKVIRCPDHSRVNSALKEIKVLLHLRHRHVVSYVDFFLLFHNDTIRHEFVADYKNEAQLSESTRSLGFCSTGCLGSNGSPVVRNEVLSDVFCFHPSEVCVCLVMALCTSGDMQDTIEDARRRLMDIGSHPIPEAQILSWMEQCASALAFIHEQGFLHRDLKPTNVFFDDDKEIKIGDFGLAATVGLGRQSIVGTPFYLAPERMLHQVYDEKVDVWGLGVVMLELVTLQDQPINSRVLENPLVVESVVEQVTSMGFSSKLGGLLRDMLQRFPEGRPSPAAILCRLASMTATASSHCSISIPIPSAGMSCPKFSTKSCEFHEVESATLAFSHCGTALLEGCGCARDKHHSRQGHERFSLIFSRNNQTTRAHALNDVEVNTLPPENCKTNCSTIHAFSRPNLPVFNSIGGSMCGTSTEDSSNILIRSMKSTIIRVPQDYPTIATALHSAQSMPHVRKIVVAGNTIHSTPLTLDDKLPDNLKLIGENPSPVVEVNAATFAVHCTSGRGTLENFIIRHAGGRISPTDSHTDEQDPKKTLRPMAISIAGGEWKITRCRISCSAGSGISVAAGVEAIVSHCIILEVKLAGIVVLEGGQGLFEKNKFTNCGFAAFLLKKNSSARLLGNHVTDGAETGIFCQDASGLVEDNFIANNGGCGVVAKGSDAKIIFRGNRVVANGQAGFFCCDGASPIITDNEIRQNKRAGVLVKTRASPRIAKNVISCGREAGIYVFEGGAGFIEENEVRDNSNAGVLVTTGGRPHVVRNKIRGSLYEGVWVCKNGGGTFFENDLRCNEKGPKDIEKGCSVVWIGNHES
;
A
#
# COMPACT_ATOMS: atom_id res chain seq x y z
N MET A 1 -25.82 -22.04 -15.48
CA MET A 1 -25.32 -21.58 -14.16
C MET A 1 -24.97 -20.08 -14.06
N TYR A 2 -24.52 -19.40 -15.13
CA TYR A 2 -23.93 -18.04 -15.03
C TYR A 2 -24.82 -16.89 -14.50
N MET A 3 -26.17 -16.96 -14.57
CA MET A 3 -27.04 -15.81 -14.25
C MET A 3 -27.09 -15.42 -12.76
N TYR A 4 -26.94 -16.37 -11.82
CA TYR A 4 -27.02 -16.08 -10.38
C TYR A 4 -25.75 -15.46 -9.80
N SER A 5 -24.63 -15.49 -10.52
CA SER A 5 -23.38 -14.88 -10.05
C SER A 5 -23.41 -13.35 -10.20
N LEU A 6 -23.95 -12.85 -11.32
CA LEU A 6 -23.96 -11.41 -11.62
C LEU A 6 -24.89 -10.61 -10.70
N SER A 7 -26.06 -11.16 -10.35
CA SER A 7 -27.03 -10.46 -9.50
C SER A 7 -26.49 -10.23 -8.10
N LEU A 8 -25.87 -11.25 -7.48
CA LEU A 8 -25.30 -11.12 -6.15
C LEU A 8 -24.07 -10.19 -6.15
N SER A 9 -23.22 -10.24 -7.17
CA SER A 9 -22.09 -9.32 -7.29
C SER A 9 -22.53 -7.87 -7.51
N LEU A 10 -23.60 -7.60 -8.28
CA LEU A 10 -24.15 -6.25 -8.39
C LEU A 10 -24.79 -5.79 -7.07
N PHE A 11 -25.50 -6.66 -6.35
CA PHE A 11 -26.16 -6.27 -5.09
C PHE A 11 -25.15 -5.94 -4.00
N VAL A 12 -24.09 -6.74 -3.85
CA VAL A 12 -22.99 -6.41 -2.93
C VAL A 12 -22.22 -5.19 -3.44
N CYS A 13 -21.93 -5.07 -4.74
CA CYS A 13 -21.24 -3.88 -5.26
C CYS A 13 -22.07 -2.60 -5.05
N ALA A 14 -23.40 -2.67 -5.10
CA ALA A 14 -24.27 -1.55 -4.76
C ALA A 14 -24.17 -1.22 -3.26
N CYS A 15 -24.37 -2.18 -2.36
CA CYS A 15 -24.26 -1.94 -0.91
C CYS A 15 -22.85 -1.49 -0.48
N VAL A 16 -21.79 -2.01 -1.11
CA VAL A 16 -20.40 -1.62 -0.83
C VAL A 16 -20.08 -0.25 -1.41
N CYS A 17 -20.51 0.08 -2.64
CA CYS A 17 -20.42 1.47 -3.14
C CYS A 17 -21.16 2.43 -2.22
N VAL A 18 -22.39 2.09 -1.80
CA VAL A 18 -23.20 2.88 -0.86
C VAL A 18 -22.42 3.17 0.43
N VAL A 19 -21.87 2.15 1.08
CA VAL A 19 -21.13 2.33 2.35
C VAL A 19 -19.81 3.08 2.16
N PHE A 20 -19.07 2.84 1.06
CA PHE A 20 -17.90 3.66 0.72
C PHE A 20 -18.28 5.15 0.55
N THR A 21 -19.43 5.45 -0.07
CA THR A 21 -19.91 6.83 -0.23
C THR A 21 -20.50 7.49 1.03
N VAL A 22 -20.64 6.75 2.14
CA VAL A 22 -20.89 7.37 3.47
C VAL A 22 -19.59 7.61 4.25
N GLY A 23 -18.44 7.18 3.71
CA GLY A 23 -17.12 7.69 4.11
C GLY A 23 -16.69 8.93 3.32
N GLU A 24 -17.02 8.97 2.02
CA GLU A 24 -16.67 10.06 1.09
C GLU A 24 -17.90 10.43 0.24
N LYS A 25 -18.45 11.63 0.46
CA LYS A 25 -19.80 12.01 -0.01
C LYS A 25 -20.01 11.88 -1.53
N ALA A 26 -21.14 11.24 -1.88
CA ALA A 26 -21.92 11.35 -3.12
C ALA A 26 -21.15 11.62 -4.45
N ALA A 27 -20.97 10.61 -5.30
CA ALA A 27 -21.85 10.35 -6.46
C ALA A 27 -21.49 11.19 -7.72
N GLU A 28 -21.78 10.82 -8.98
CA GLU A 28 -22.55 9.70 -9.52
C GLU A 28 -22.09 9.38 -10.97
N SER A 29 -22.47 8.22 -11.54
CA SER A 29 -22.43 8.02 -13.00
C SER A 29 -23.60 7.16 -13.51
N LYS A 30 -24.54 7.77 -14.25
CA LYS A 30 -25.80 7.15 -14.68
C LYS A 30 -25.61 6.11 -15.80
N GLY A 31 -26.17 4.91 -15.62
CA GLY A 31 -26.13 3.85 -16.64
C GLY A 31 -27.13 2.71 -16.40
N ARG A 32 -28.30 2.79 -17.08
CA ARG A 32 -29.47 1.90 -16.96
C ARG A 32 -30.13 1.89 -15.58
N GLY A 33 -31.33 2.47 -15.49
CA GLY A 33 -32.14 2.42 -14.29
C GLY A 33 -32.49 0.99 -13.89
N THR A 34 -32.10 0.62 -12.66
CA THR A 34 -32.56 -0.60 -12.00
C THR A 34 -33.33 -0.16 -10.77
N THR A 35 -34.66 -0.30 -10.79
CA THR A 35 -35.48 -0.10 -9.60
C THR A 35 -34.99 -1.06 -8.53
N ILE A 36 -34.44 -0.55 -7.42
CA ILE A 36 -34.07 -1.40 -6.28
C ILE A 36 -35.36 -1.85 -5.62
N PHE A 37 -35.84 -3.03 -6.04
CA PHE A 37 -36.93 -3.74 -5.40
C PHE A 37 -36.51 -4.18 -4.00
N VAL A 38 -36.68 -3.29 -3.01
CA VAL A 38 -36.94 -3.73 -1.64
C VAL A 38 -38.23 -4.57 -1.70
N LYS A 39 -38.07 -5.88 -1.59
CA LYS A 39 -39.06 -6.86 -2.06
C LYS A 39 -40.30 -6.90 -1.16
N LYS A 40 -41.33 -6.11 -1.50
CA LYS A 40 -42.65 -6.14 -0.85
C LYS A 40 -43.74 -6.68 -1.80
N TYR A 41 -44.05 -7.97 -1.69
CA TYR A 41 -45.23 -8.65 -2.27
C TYR A 41 -45.30 -10.08 -1.70
N SER A 42 -46.42 -10.65 -1.24
CA SER A 42 -47.69 -10.12 -0.66
C SER A 42 -48.48 -11.32 -0.10
N GLY A 43 -49.30 -11.15 0.93
CA GLY A 43 -50.26 -12.19 1.37
C GLY A 43 -51.28 -11.64 2.35
N ASP A 44 -52.57 -11.81 2.05
CA ASP A 44 -53.66 -11.20 2.81
C ASP A 44 -53.87 -11.83 4.20
N LYS A 45 -54.13 -10.96 5.19
CA LYS A 45 -55.46 -10.88 5.83
C LYS A 45 -55.63 -9.62 6.67
N GLN A 46 -56.89 -9.22 6.83
CA GLN A 46 -57.32 -8.07 7.63
C GLN A 46 -57.28 -8.40 9.13
N GLY A 47 -56.87 -7.45 9.99
CA GLY A 47 -56.95 -7.61 11.44
C GLY A 47 -56.44 -6.41 12.24
N VAL A 48 -57.37 -5.68 12.87
CA VAL A 48 -57.35 -4.96 14.17
C VAL A 48 -56.00 -4.48 14.75
N LEU A 49 -55.97 -3.23 15.24
CA LEU A 49 -54.86 -2.67 16.03
C LEU A 49 -54.65 -3.43 17.36
N ASP A 50 -53.40 -3.75 17.70
CA ASP A 50 -52.98 -4.09 19.08
C ASP A 50 -51.81 -3.16 19.46
N THR A 51 -51.94 -2.45 20.57
CA THR A 51 -51.04 -1.35 20.96
C THR A 51 -49.81 -1.85 21.71
N ARG A 52 -48.88 -2.47 20.97
CA ARG A 52 -47.62 -3.03 21.52
C ARG A 52 -46.35 -2.48 20.87
N ASP A 53 -46.42 -1.28 20.31
CA ASP A 53 -45.25 -0.56 19.79
C ASP A 53 -44.33 -0.09 20.93
N LEU A 54 -43.34 -0.92 21.24
CA LEU A 54 -42.09 -0.54 21.91
C LEU A 54 -40.98 -1.49 21.42
N ILE A 55 -39.83 -0.91 21.04
CA ILE A 55 -38.66 -1.57 20.39
C ILE A 55 -38.87 -1.91 18.89
N PRO A 56 -38.64 -0.95 17.97
CA PRO A 56 -38.57 -1.21 16.53
C PRO A 56 -37.18 -1.74 16.12
N SER A 57 -36.88 -3.03 16.37
CA SER A 57 -35.59 -3.65 15.98
C SER A 57 -35.68 -4.98 15.23
N ALA A 58 -36.89 -5.54 15.04
CA ALA A 58 -37.05 -6.93 14.56
C ALA A 58 -36.97 -7.13 13.03
N GLN A 59 -37.28 -6.12 12.20
CA GLN A 59 -37.53 -6.28 10.76
C GLN A 59 -36.29 -6.44 9.84
N ILE A 60 -35.13 -6.83 10.37
CA ILE A 60 -33.92 -7.09 9.57
C ILE A 60 -33.41 -8.54 9.74
N MET A 61 -33.82 -9.26 10.79
CA MET A 61 -33.38 -10.64 11.06
C MET A 61 -34.40 -11.73 10.72
N GLU A 62 -35.42 -11.43 9.90
CA GLU A 62 -36.59 -12.31 9.65
C GLU A 62 -36.28 -13.76 9.25
N ASN A 63 -35.10 -14.02 8.68
CA ASN A 63 -34.66 -15.36 8.27
C ASN A 63 -33.62 -16.03 9.19
N TYR A 64 -33.10 -15.38 10.24
CA TYR A 64 -32.02 -15.94 11.07
C TYR A 64 -32.27 -15.83 12.59
N THR A 65 -32.52 -16.97 13.25
CA THR A 65 -32.62 -17.06 14.72
C THR A 65 -31.23 -17.24 15.35
N VAL A 66 -30.89 -16.42 16.35
CA VAL A 66 -29.66 -16.63 17.15
C VAL A 66 -29.85 -17.80 18.11
N ILE A 67 -28.98 -18.81 18.04
CA ILE A 67 -28.99 -19.97 18.95
C ILE A 67 -28.13 -19.69 20.18
N GLY A 68 -26.97 -19.04 20.00
CA GLY A 68 -26.08 -18.68 21.10
C GLY A 68 -24.72 -18.14 20.62
N LYS A 69 -23.97 -17.53 21.53
CA LYS A 69 -22.58 -17.12 21.28
C LYS A 69 -21.69 -18.37 21.21
N ILE A 70 -20.81 -18.43 20.20
CA ILE A 70 -19.80 -19.49 20.03
C ILE A 70 -18.36 -18.98 20.10
N GLY A 71 -18.13 -17.68 19.90
CA GLY A 71 -16.78 -17.10 19.97
C GLY A 71 -16.77 -15.59 20.14
N GLY A 72 -15.58 -15.02 20.24
CA GLY A 72 -15.36 -13.57 20.22
C GLY A 72 -13.88 -13.26 20.19
N GLY A 73 -13.49 -12.28 19.36
CA GLY A 73 -12.10 -11.89 19.14
C GLY A 73 -11.96 -10.37 18.98
N ALA A 74 -10.77 -9.92 18.57
CA ALA A 74 -10.43 -8.48 18.45
C ALA A 74 -11.27 -7.69 17.43
N GLU A 75 -12.03 -8.39 16.57
CA GLU A 75 -12.89 -7.78 15.56
C GLU A 75 -14.38 -7.76 15.93
N GLY A 76 -14.88 -8.75 16.69
CA GLY A 76 -16.31 -8.88 16.96
C GLY A 76 -16.68 -10.15 17.73
N ILE A 77 -17.98 -10.40 17.86
CA ILE A 77 -18.57 -11.56 18.56
C ILE A 77 -19.14 -12.53 17.52
N VAL A 78 -18.91 -13.83 17.68
CA VAL A 78 -19.41 -14.85 16.75
C VAL A 78 -20.57 -15.64 17.39
N PHE A 79 -21.68 -15.71 16.69
CA PHE A 79 -22.89 -16.44 17.10
C PHE A 79 -23.17 -17.63 16.18
N ARG A 80 -23.68 -18.72 16.76
CA ARG A 80 -24.35 -19.80 16.02
C ARG A 80 -25.78 -19.36 15.74
N VAL A 81 -26.21 -19.43 14.48
CA VAL A 81 -27.53 -18.98 14.03
C VAL A 81 -28.20 -20.04 13.17
N ARG A 82 -29.53 -20.07 13.16
CA ARG A 82 -30.35 -20.94 12.29
C ARG A 82 -31.03 -20.12 11.23
N HIS A 83 -30.83 -20.48 9.96
CA HIS A 83 -31.59 -19.90 8.85
C HIS A 83 -32.97 -20.55 8.79
N GLU A 84 -34.00 -19.86 9.27
CA GLU A 84 -35.34 -20.40 9.47
C GLU A 84 -36.02 -20.97 8.22
N PRO A 85 -35.83 -20.44 6.99
CA PRO A 85 -36.36 -21.06 5.78
C PRO A 85 -35.75 -22.41 5.40
N THR A 86 -34.49 -22.69 5.77
CA THR A 86 -33.78 -23.94 5.40
C THR A 86 -33.47 -24.86 6.59
N LYS A 87 -33.69 -24.37 7.81
CA LYS A 87 -33.25 -24.95 9.10
C LYS A 87 -31.75 -25.26 9.22
N LYS A 88 -30.93 -24.86 8.24
CA LYS A 88 -29.46 -24.98 8.31
C LYS A 88 -28.89 -23.99 9.32
N GLU A 89 -27.76 -24.35 9.90
CA GLU A 89 -27.07 -23.54 10.91
C GLU A 89 -25.75 -23.00 10.37
N PHE A 90 -25.42 -21.79 10.82
CA PHE A 90 -24.34 -20.96 10.29
C PHE A 90 -23.62 -20.23 11.43
N ALA A 91 -22.42 -19.73 11.16
CA ALA A 91 -21.73 -18.80 12.04
C ALA A 91 -22.00 -17.36 11.57
N MET A 92 -22.21 -16.45 12.52
CA MET A 92 -22.47 -15.03 12.29
C MET A 92 -21.46 -14.18 13.06
N LYS A 93 -20.49 -13.58 12.37
CA LYS A 93 -19.51 -12.64 12.93
C LYS A 93 -20.16 -11.25 12.99
N VAL A 94 -20.43 -10.75 14.19
CA VAL A 94 -21.06 -9.45 14.47
C VAL A 94 -19.99 -8.46 14.91
N ILE A 95 -19.77 -7.44 14.09
CA ILE A 95 -18.72 -6.43 14.23
C ILE A 95 -19.38 -5.09 14.54
N ARG A 96 -19.20 -4.59 15.78
CA ARG A 96 -19.62 -3.23 16.17
C ARG A 96 -18.70 -2.20 15.51
N CYS A 97 -19.29 -1.19 14.88
CA CYS A 97 -18.58 -0.12 14.18
C CYS A 97 -19.00 1.25 14.72
N PRO A 98 -18.13 1.95 15.49
CA PRO A 98 -18.41 3.30 15.98
C PRO A 98 -18.22 4.38 14.90
N ASP A 99 -17.60 4.03 13.78
CA ASP A 99 -17.27 4.92 12.67
C ASP A 99 -17.24 4.19 11.31
N HIS A 100 -17.27 4.95 10.22
CA HIS A 100 -17.26 4.45 8.85
C HIS A 100 -15.95 3.74 8.45
N SER A 101 -14.81 4.03 9.09
CA SER A 101 -13.53 3.35 8.84
C SER A 101 -13.55 1.91 9.37
N ARG A 102 -14.22 1.68 10.51
CA ARG A 102 -14.47 0.33 11.04
C ARG A 102 -15.45 -0.44 10.16
N VAL A 103 -16.53 0.19 9.66
CA VAL A 103 -17.44 -0.45 8.68
C VAL A 103 -16.68 -0.81 7.39
N ASN A 104 -15.95 0.13 6.79
CA ASN A 104 -15.14 -0.11 5.59
C ASN A 104 -14.02 -1.13 5.81
N SER A 105 -13.64 -1.41 7.05
CA SER A 105 -12.70 -2.48 7.38
C SER A 105 -13.40 -3.85 7.50
N ALA A 106 -14.56 -3.92 8.14
CA ALA A 106 -15.40 -5.13 8.16
C ALA A 106 -15.80 -5.58 6.73
N LEU A 107 -16.11 -4.64 5.83
CA LEU A 107 -16.44 -4.95 4.44
C LEU A 107 -15.27 -5.53 3.62
N LYS A 108 -14.01 -5.42 4.07
CA LYS A 108 -12.85 -6.02 3.38
C LYS A 108 -12.90 -7.54 3.45
N GLU A 109 -13.23 -8.11 4.61
CA GLU A 109 -13.39 -9.55 4.81
C GLU A 109 -14.47 -10.11 3.88
N ILE A 110 -15.63 -9.45 3.85
CA ILE A 110 -16.76 -9.80 2.97
C ILE A 110 -16.34 -9.77 1.49
N LYS A 111 -15.64 -8.70 1.08
CA LYS A 111 -15.14 -8.56 -0.30
C LYS A 111 -14.16 -9.68 -0.67
N VAL A 112 -13.29 -10.12 0.23
CA VAL A 112 -12.35 -11.22 -0.02
C VAL A 112 -13.09 -12.56 -0.09
N LEU A 113 -13.91 -12.89 0.90
CA LEU A 113 -14.66 -14.15 0.97
C LEU A 113 -15.66 -14.35 -0.18
N LEU A 114 -16.15 -13.28 -0.81
CA LEU A 114 -16.98 -13.37 -2.01
C LEU A 114 -16.24 -13.86 -3.26
N HIS A 115 -14.92 -13.63 -3.35
CA HIS A 115 -14.07 -14.10 -4.45
C HIS A 115 -13.47 -15.48 -4.16
N LEU A 116 -13.33 -15.87 -2.89
CA LEU A 116 -12.75 -17.15 -2.49
C LEU A 116 -13.81 -18.26 -2.42
N ARG A 117 -13.68 -19.30 -3.25
CA ARG A 117 -14.53 -20.50 -3.23
C ARG A 117 -13.68 -21.76 -3.38
N HIS A 118 -13.33 -22.37 -2.25
CA HIS A 118 -12.46 -23.54 -2.18
C HIS A 118 -12.90 -24.49 -1.06
N ARG A 119 -12.67 -25.80 -1.19
CA ARG A 119 -13.08 -26.83 -0.20
C ARG A 119 -12.56 -26.51 1.21
N HIS A 120 -11.33 -25.99 1.27
CA HIS A 120 -10.59 -25.73 2.49
C HIS A 120 -10.52 -24.24 2.87
N VAL A 121 -11.53 -23.46 2.45
CA VAL A 121 -11.73 -22.07 2.89
C VAL A 121 -13.15 -21.93 3.44
N VAL A 122 -13.35 -21.16 4.51
CA VAL A 122 -14.67 -20.92 5.09
C VAL A 122 -15.56 -20.16 4.10
N SER A 123 -16.65 -20.80 3.66
CA SER A 123 -17.56 -20.22 2.66
C SER A 123 -18.37 -19.04 3.21
N TYR A 124 -18.39 -17.94 2.44
CA TYR A 124 -19.39 -16.88 2.58
C TYR A 124 -20.82 -17.43 2.37
N VAL A 125 -21.78 -16.91 3.13
CA VAL A 125 -23.21 -17.25 2.99
C VAL A 125 -24.05 -15.99 2.75
N ASP A 126 -23.95 -14.98 3.63
CA ASP A 126 -24.84 -13.81 3.63
C ASP A 126 -24.21 -12.63 4.41
N PHE A 127 -24.78 -11.43 4.30
CA PHE A 127 -24.41 -10.30 5.17
C PHE A 127 -25.52 -9.27 5.32
N PHE A 128 -25.51 -8.53 6.43
CA PHE A 128 -26.43 -7.41 6.67
C PHE A 128 -25.84 -6.34 7.59
N LEU A 129 -26.50 -5.17 7.61
CA LEU A 129 -26.19 -4.04 8.47
C LEU A 129 -27.36 -3.83 9.46
N LEU A 130 -27.05 -3.64 10.73
CA LEU A 130 -28.00 -3.26 11.77
C LEU A 130 -27.73 -1.83 12.23
N PHE A 131 -28.81 -1.09 12.49
CA PHE A 131 -28.82 0.31 12.94
C PHE A 131 -29.66 0.39 14.22
N HIS A 132 -29.29 1.28 15.16
CA HIS A 132 -29.92 1.31 16.48
C HIS A 132 -31.35 1.88 16.47
N ASN A 133 -31.65 2.80 15.55
CA ASN A 133 -32.95 3.46 15.44
C ASN A 133 -33.23 3.82 13.98
N ASP A 134 -34.52 3.86 13.60
CA ASP A 134 -34.93 4.24 12.25
C ASP A 134 -34.53 5.69 11.91
N THR A 135 -34.26 6.57 12.88
CA THR A 135 -33.70 7.92 12.60
C THR A 135 -32.33 7.84 11.93
N ILE A 136 -31.40 7.01 12.42
CA ILE A 136 -30.07 6.87 11.78
C ILE A 136 -30.16 6.01 10.53
N ARG A 137 -31.01 4.98 10.52
CA ARG A 137 -31.36 4.30 9.25
C ARG A 137 -31.86 5.31 8.22
N HIS A 138 -32.61 6.32 8.64
CA HIS A 138 -33.07 7.39 7.79
C HIS A 138 -32.00 8.44 7.49
N GLU A 139 -31.06 8.80 8.35
CA GLU A 139 -29.93 9.69 7.96
C GLU A 139 -29.03 9.00 6.92
N PHE A 140 -28.60 7.77 7.20
CA PHE A 140 -27.83 6.89 6.31
C PHE A 140 -28.57 6.56 4.99
N VAL A 141 -29.87 6.87 4.89
CA VAL A 141 -30.73 6.68 3.70
C VAL A 141 -31.40 8.01 3.24
N ALA A 142 -31.12 9.15 3.85
CA ALA A 142 -31.63 10.48 3.48
C ALA A 142 -30.54 11.42 2.95
N ASP A 143 -29.28 11.17 3.30
CA ASP A 143 -28.16 11.45 2.40
C ASP A 143 -28.39 10.81 1.00
N TYR A 144 -29.24 9.78 0.93
CA TYR A 144 -29.75 9.15 -0.31
C TYR A 144 -31.10 9.67 -0.83
N LYS A 145 -31.75 10.65 -0.19
CA LYS A 145 -33.07 11.18 -0.62
C LYS A 145 -33.15 12.69 -0.83
N ASN A 146 -32.20 13.47 -0.34
CA ASN A 146 -32.22 14.92 -0.48
C ASN A 146 -31.93 15.44 -1.91
N GLU A 147 -31.79 14.54 -2.91
CA GLU A 147 -31.69 14.88 -4.34
C GLU A 147 -33.05 14.91 -5.08
N ALA A 148 -34.18 14.94 -4.36
CA ALA A 148 -35.52 15.10 -4.95
C ALA A 148 -36.30 16.24 -4.27
N GLN A 149 -36.42 17.40 -4.93
CA GLN A 149 -37.18 18.55 -4.41
C GLN A 149 -38.68 18.51 -4.71
N LEU A 150 -39.39 19.29 -3.90
CA LEU A 150 -40.83 19.44 -3.73
C LEU A 150 -41.69 19.57 -5.01
N SER A 151 -42.90 19.00 -4.96
CA SER A 151 -44.12 19.67 -5.45
C SER A 151 -45.35 19.26 -4.61
N GLU A 152 -46.41 20.05 -4.64
CA GLU A 152 -47.46 20.10 -3.61
C GLU A 152 -48.48 18.93 -3.64
N SER A 153 -48.99 18.58 -2.45
CA SER A 153 -50.40 18.21 -2.21
C SER A 153 -50.74 18.31 -0.71
N THR A 154 -52.01 18.57 -0.38
CA THR A 154 -52.39 19.13 0.94
C THR A 154 -53.16 18.17 1.86
N ARG A 155 -53.11 18.45 3.18
CA ARG A 155 -53.97 17.91 4.28
C ARG A 155 -53.62 16.47 4.74
N SER A 156 -53.82 16.08 6.00
CA SER A 156 -54.48 16.72 7.17
C SER A 156 -53.92 16.20 8.51
N LEU A 157 -53.94 17.06 9.56
CA LEU A 157 -54.08 16.75 11.01
C LEU A 157 -53.04 15.78 11.65
N GLY A 158 -52.48 16.04 12.84
CA GLY A 158 -52.59 17.19 13.75
C GLY A 158 -51.79 16.93 15.03
N PHE A 159 -51.25 17.97 15.68
CA PHE A 159 -50.49 17.83 16.93
C PHE A 159 -51.40 17.50 18.13
N CYS A 160 -50.90 16.66 19.04
CA CYS A 160 -51.22 16.78 20.48
C CYS A 160 -50.06 16.23 21.33
N SER A 161 -50.07 16.56 22.63
CA SER A 161 -48.96 16.35 23.58
C SER A 161 -49.41 15.59 24.84
N THR A 162 -48.58 15.59 25.91
CA THR A 162 -48.75 14.85 27.20
C THR A 162 -48.45 13.34 27.13
N GLY A 163 -48.11 12.63 28.21
CA GLY A 163 -47.65 13.10 29.53
C GLY A 163 -47.84 12.11 30.69
N CYS A 164 -46.74 11.74 31.38
CA CYS A 164 -46.64 11.24 32.77
C CYS A 164 -47.24 9.87 33.22
N LEU A 165 -46.41 9.10 33.95
CA LEU A 165 -46.71 8.19 35.10
C LEU A 165 -47.56 6.90 34.87
N GLY A 166 -47.26 5.79 35.60
CA GLY A 166 -48.15 4.60 35.58
C GLY A 166 -47.71 3.20 36.12
N SER A 167 -46.79 3.10 37.09
CA SER A 167 -46.45 1.93 37.96
C SER A 167 -47.12 0.52 37.85
N ASN A 168 -46.31 -0.54 38.07
CA ASN A 168 -46.59 -1.91 38.58
C ASN A 168 -47.08 -3.01 37.59
N GLY A 169 -46.60 -4.28 37.73
CA GLY A 169 -47.10 -5.39 36.89
C GLY A 169 -46.61 -6.84 37.13
N SER A 170 -45.36 -7.09 37.52
CA SER A 170 -44.79 -8.46 37.73
C SER A 170 -44.66 -9.33 36.44
N PRO A 171 -44.19 -10.61 36.45
CA PRO A 171 -42.84 -10.88 35.94
C PRO A 171 -42.74 -11.92 34.81
N VAL A 172 -41.97 -11.59 33.76
CA VAL A 172 -41.56 -12.55 32.72
C VAL A 172 -40.03 -12.59 32.67
N VAL A 173 -39.46 -13.75 33.01
CA VAL A 173 -38.00 -13.98 33.07
C VAL A 173 -37.47 -14.42 31.71
N ARG A 174 -36.29 -13.89 31.33
CA ARG A 174 -35.54 -14.07 30.06
C ARG A 174 -35.98 -13.21 28.87
N ASN A 175 -35.37 -12.04 28.74
CA ASN A 175 -34.79 -11.61 27.45
C ASN A 175 -33.50 -10.75 27.55
N GLU A 176 -32.91 -10.67 28.75
CA GLU A 176 -31.81 -9.75 29.12
C GLU A 176 -30.49 -9.99 28.35
N VAL A 177 -30.27 -11.21 27.85
CA VAL A 177 -29.06 -11.53 27.07
C VAL A 177 -29.13 -10.96 25.65
N LEU A 178 -30.33 -10.74 25.10
CA LEU A 178 -30.51 -10.15 23.77
C LEU A 178 -30.48 -8.62 23.81
N SER A 179 -30.92 -7.99 24.91
CA SER A 179 -30.77 -6.54 25.07
C SER A 179 -29.30 -6.15 25.07
N ASP A 180 -28.47 -6.69 25.97
CA ASP A 180 -27.10 -6.18 26.15
C ASP A 180 -26.17 -6.47 24.95
N VAL A 181 -26.47 -7.51 24.17
CA VAL A 181 -25.76 -7.84 22.92
C VAL A 181 -26.07 -6.85 21.79
N PHE A 182 -27.30 -6.32 21.70
CA PHE A 182 -27.70 -5.32 20.70
C PHE A 182 -27.91 -3.91 21.28
N CYS A 183 -27.58 -3.69 22.56
CA CYS A 183 -27.29 -2.40 23.16
C CYS A 183 -25.91 -1.94 22.71
N PHE A 184 -25.89 -1.28 21.55
CA PHE A 184 -24.83 -0.39 21.09
C PHE A 184 -25.30 1.06 21.22
N HIS A 185 -24.38 2.03 21.24
CA HIS A 185 -24.71 3.45 21.40
C HIS A 185 -25.59 3.92 20.21
N PRO A 186 -26.52 4.88 20.37
CA PRO A 186 -27.48 5.22 19.32
C PRO A 186 -26.89 5.64 17.98
N SER A 187 -25.61 6.02 17.94
CA SER A 187 -24.83 6.41 16.76
C SER A 187 -24.07 5.27 16.05
N GLU A 188 -24.11 4.04 16.56
CA GLU A 188 -23.27 2.93 16.06
C GLU A 188 -23.97 2.07 15.00
N VAL A 189 -23.18 1.52 14.08
CA VAL A 189 -23.62 0.56 13.05
C VAL A 189 -23.02 -0.80 13.38
N CYS A 190 -23.78 -1.88 13.22
CA CYS A 190 -23.24 -3.25 13.34
C CYS A 190 -23.23 -3.96 11.99
N VAL A 191 -22.07 -4.49 11.60
CA VAL A 191 -21.92 -5.35 10.40
C VAL A 191 -22.05 -6.81 10.84
N CYS A 192 -22.93 -7.56 10.20
CA CYS A 192 -23.15 -8.97 10.48
C CYS A 192 -22.80 -9.79 9.23
N LEU A 193 -21.76 -10.62 9.33
CA LEU A 193 -21.28 -11.52 8.27
C LEU A 193 -21.68 -12.96 8.61
N VAL A 194 -22.48 -13.58 7.74
CA VAL A 194 -22.89 -14.99 7.87
C VAL A 194 -21.99 -15.86 6.98
N MET A 195 -21.44 -16.91 7.59
CA MET A 195 -20.48 -17.84 6.99
C MET A 195 -20.80 -19.29 7.38
N ALA A 196 -20.19 -20.25 6.68
CA ALA A 196 -20.33 -21.67 7.01
C ALA A 196 -19.91 -21.94 8.46
N LEU A 197 -20.76 -22.64 9.21
CA LEU A 197 -20.42 -23.11 10.56
C LEU A 197 -19.43 -24.28 10.45
N CYS A 198 -18.35 -24.21 11.23
CA CYS A 198 -17.43 -25.32 11.44
C CYS A 198 -17.68 -25.83 12.86
N THR A 199 -18.22 -27.04 13.04
CA THR A 199 -18.69 -27.50 14.36
C THR A 199 -17.66 -28.26 15.18
N SER A 200 -16.56 -28.71 14.56
CA SER A 200 -15.54 -29.57 15.18
C SER A 200 -14.41 -28.81 15.88
N GLY A 201 -14.60 -27.51 16.18
CA GLY A 201 -13.59 -26.65 16.81
C GLY A 201 -12.54 -26.12 15.84
N ASP A 202 -11.41 -25.67 16.38
CA ASP A 202 -10.26 -25.19 15.61
C ASP A 202 -8.95 -25.95 15.94
N MET A 203 -7.86 -25.54 15.29
CA MET A 203 -6.57 -26.22 15.43
C MET A 203 -5.88 -25.95 16.77
N GLN A 204 -6.22 -24.87 17.48
CA GLN A 204 -5.77 -24.64 18.86
C GLN A 204 -6.43 -25.65 19.81
N ASP A 205 -7.75 -25.88 19.69
CA ASP A 205 -8.45 -26.92 20.47
C ASP A 205 -7.74 -28.28 20.31
N THR A 206 -7.38 -28.60 19.06
CA THR A 206 -6.69 -29.85 18.71
C THR A 206 -5.27 -29.94 19.29
N ILE A 207 -4.50 -28.85 19.28
CA ILE A 207 -3.18 -28.78 19.90
C ILE A 207 -3.29 -28.92 21.43
N GLU A 208 -4.30 -28.33 22.06
CA GLU A 208 -4.50 -28.40 23.52
C GLU A 208 -5.04 -29.76 23.99
N ASP A 209 -5.88 -30.43 23.20
CA ASP A 209 -6.30 -31.81 23.44
C ASP A 209 -5.11 -32.78 23.30
N ALA A 210 -4.26 -32.58 22.28
CA ALA A 210 -3.03 -33.34 22.11
C ALA A 210 -2.01 -33.09 23.23
N ARG A 211 -1.81 -31.82 23.63
CA ARG A 211 -0.91 -31.40 24.73
C ARG A 211 -1.29 -32.07 26.05
N ARG A 212 -2.58 -32.26 26.32
CA ARG A 212 -3.08 -33.04 27.47
C ARG A 212 -2.75 -34.52 27.32
N ARG A 213 -3.19 -35.16 26.22
CA ARG A 213 -2.99 -36.61 26.00
C ARG A 213 -1.51 -37.03 25.91
N LEU A 214 -0.60 -36.13 25.52
CA LEU A 214 0.85 -36.38 25.56
C LEU A 214 1.34 -36.73 26.98
N MET A 215 0.75 -36.15 28.02
CA MET A 215 1.11 -36.43 29.42
C MET A 215 0.67 -37.83 29.86
N ASP A 216 -0.45 -38.32 29.32
CA ASP A 216 -1.01 -39.65 29.64
C ASP A 216 -0.33 -40.77 28.82
N ILE A 217 0.04 -40.49 27.57
CA ILE A 217 0.48 -41.48 26.58
C ILE A 217 2.03 -41.51 26.44
N GLY A 218 2.73 -40.47 26.88
CA GLY A 218 4.20 -40.40 26.85
C GLY A 218 4.81 -40.31 25.45
N SER A 219 4.00 -40.14 24.41
CA SER A 219 4.40 -40.03 23.00
C SER A 219 3.37 -39.18 22.23
N HIS A 220 3.75 -38.67 21.05
CA HIS A 220 2.93 -37.69 20.33
C HIS A 220 1.59 -38.29 19.87
N PRO A 221 0.44 -37.77 20.34
CA PRO A 221 -0.86 -38.44 20.13
C PRO A 221 -1.48 -38.17 18.75
N ILE A 222 -0.91 -37.25 17.95
CA ILE A 222 -1.29 -37.02 16.55
C ILE A 222 -0.26 -37.71 15.64
N PRO A 223 -0.64 -38.69 14.79
CA PRO A 223 0.29 -39.33 13.86
C PRO A 223 0.80 -38.37 12.79
N GLU A 224 2.05 -38.56 12.33
CA GLU A 224 2.67 -37.75 11.28
C GLU A 224 1.79 -37.68 10.01
N ALA A 225 1.20 -38.80 9.58
CA ALA A 225 0.32 -38.84 8.40
C ALA A 225 -0.91 -37.92 8.53
N GLN A 226 -1.43 -37.72 9.74
CA GLN A 226 -2.56 -36.84 10.00
C GLN A 226 -2.14 -35.36 9.94
N ILE A 227 -0.96 -35.03 10.48
CA ILE A 227 -0.36 -33.70 10.35
C ILE A 227 -0.12 -33.38 8.87
N LEU A 228 0.54 -34.27 8.13
CA LEU A 228 0.81 -34.09 6.69
C LEU A 228 -0.49 -33.87 5.89
N SER A 229 -1.57 -34.59 6.20
CA SER A 229 -2.89 -34.39 5.57
C SER A 229 -3.44 -32.99 5.82
N TRP A 230 -3.44 -32.50 7.06
CA TRP A 230 -3.90 -31.13 7.37
C TRP A 230 -3.01 -30.06 6.73
N MET A 231 -1.69 -30.29 6.68
CA MET A 231 -0.75 -29.41 5.98
C MET A 231 -1.01 -29.37 4.47
N GLU A 232 -1.44 -30.47 3.86
CA GLU A 232 -1.83 -30.54 2.44
C GLU A 232 -3.11 -29.72 2.18
N GLN A 233 -4.12 -29.86 3.04
CA GLN A 233 -5.37 -29.08 2.97
C GLN A 233 -5.12 -27.57 3.13
N CYS A 234 -4.26 -27.17 4.09
CA CYS A 234 -3.83 -25.78 4.26
C CYS A 234 -3.02 -25.26 3.06
N ALA A 235 -2.05 -26.01 2.55
CA ALA A 235 -1.25 -25.60 1.39
C ALA A 235 -2.11 -25.49 0.12
N SER A 236 -3.11 -26.35 -0.04
CA SER A 236 -4.12 -26.29 -1.10
C SER A 236 -4.97 -25.01 -1.02
N ALA A 237 -5.47 -24.67 0.18
CA ALA A 237 -6.16 -23.41 0.41
C ALA A 237 -5.29 -22.19 0.11
N LEU A 238 -4.04 -22.15 0.60
CA LEU A 238 -3.12 -21.03 0.31
C LEU A 238 -2.78 -20.91 -1.17
N ALA A 239 -2.55 -22.02 -1.88
CA ALA A 239 -2.28 -22.00 -3.32
C ALA A 239 -3.41 -21.29 -4.09
N PHE A 240 -4.66 -21.65 -3.78
CA PHE A 240 -5.84 -21.01 -4.37
C PHE A 240 -5.98 -19.53 -3.96
N ILE A 241 -5.80 -19.20 -2.67
CA ILE A 241 -5.88 -17.80 -2.18
C ILE A 241 -4.85 -16.91 -2.89
N HIS A 242 -3.62 -17.41 -3.07
CA HIS A 242 -2.53 -16.70 -3.75
C HIS A 242 -2.76 -16.60 -5.26
N GLU A 243 -3.31 -17.64 -5.90
CA GLU A 243 -3.73 -17.62 -7.32
C GLU A 243 -4.85 -16.60 -7.59
N GLN A 244 -5.83 -16.49 -6.70
CA GLN A 244 -6.85 -15.43 -6.75
C GLN A 244 -6.30 -14.03 -6.43
N GLY A 245 -4.98 -13.90 -6.23
CA GLY A 245 -4.31 -12.64 -5.97
C GLY A 245 -4.57 -12.07 -4.58
N PHE A 246 -4.84 -12.92 -3.58
CA PHE A 246 -5.02 -12.51 -2.17
C PHE A 246 -3.91 -13.09 -1.26
N LEU A 247 -3.82 -12.55 -0.05
CA LEU A 247 -2.93 -12.93 1.04
C LEU A 247 -3.77 -13.05 2.33
N HIS A 248 -3.48 -14.04 3.17
CA HIS A 248 -4.21 -14.28 4.42
C HIS A 248 -3.74 -13.34 5.55
N ARG A 249 -2.42 -13.29 5.78
CA ARG A 249 -1.68 -12.42 6.71
C ARG A 249 -1.94 -12.59 8.21
N ASP A 250 -2.90 -13.40 8.65
CA ASP A 250 -3.02 -13.84 10.06
C ASP A 250 -3.34 -15.33 10.17
N LEU A 251 -2.48 -16.16 9.57
CA LEU A 251 -2.59 -17.61 9.66
C LEU A 251 -1.97 -18.11 10.99
N LYS A 252 -2.83 -18.70 11.82
CA LYS A 252 -2.59 -19.18 13.19
C LYS A 252 -3.59 -20.30 13.52
N PRO A 253 -3.39 -21.15 14.54
CA PRO A 253 -4.26 -22.30 14.80
C PRO A 253 -5.74 -21.94 14.99
N THR A 254 -6.03 -20.85 15.72
CA THR A 254 -7.40 -20.33 15.93
C THR A 254 -8.09 -19.75 14.69
N ASN A 255 -7.40 -19.69 13.54
CA ASN A 255 -7.97 -19.32 12.24
C ASN A 255 -8.04 -20.52 11.26
N VAL A 256 -7.79 -21.74 11.74
CA VAL A 256 -7.82 -22.99 10.99
C VAL A 256 -8.86 -23.92 11.63
N PHE A 257 -10.05 -23.98 11.03
CA PHE A 257 -11.24 -24.61 11.60
C PHE A 257 -11.46 -26.03 11.07
N PHE A 258 -12.18 -26.85 11.83
CA PHE A 258 -12.64 -28.18 11.41
C PHE A 258 -14.14 -28.20 11.15
N ASP A 259 -14.55 -28.66 9.96
CA ASP A 259 -15.97 -28.85 9.64
C ASP A 259 -16.54 -30.17 10.21
N ASP A 260 -17.78 -30.48 9.86
CA ASP A 260 -18.52 -31.64 10.36
C ASP A 260 -17.89 -32.98 9.90
N ASP A 261 -17.19 -32.98 8.76
CA ASP A 261 -16.41 -34.12 8.23
C ASP A 261 -14.99 -34.19 8.82
N LYS A 262 -14.62 -33.22 9.67
CA LYS A 262 -13.27 -32.95 10.22
C LYS A 262 -12.22 -32.57 9.17
N GLU A 263 -12.67 -31.97 8.08
CA GLU A 263 -11.81 -31.38 7.06
C GLU A 263 -11.47 -29.93 7.44
N ILE A 264 -10.25 -29.51 7.10
CA ILE A 264 -9.71 -28.18 7.39
C ILE A 264 -10.42 -27.11 6.57
N LYS A 265 -10.72 -25.96 7.19
CA LYS A 265 -11.05 -24.70 6.51
C LYS A 265 -10.28 -23.52 7.11
N ILE A 266 -9.52 -22.80 6.28
CA ILE A 266 -8.93 -21.50 6.66
C ILE A 266 -10.04 -20.44 6.71
N GLY A 267 -10.09 -19.65 7.78
CA GLY A 267 -11.07 -18.59 8.02
C GLY A 267 -10.49 -17.34 8.67
N ASP A 268 -11.36 -16.36 8.99
CA ASP A 268 -11.02 -15.04 9.55
C ASP A 268 -10.14 -14.18 8.62
N PHE A 269 -10.76 -13.66 7.56
CA PHE A 269 -10.10 -12.87 6.51
C PHE A 269 -10.16 -11.35 6.78
N GLY A 270 -10.46 -10.92 8.01
CA GLY A 270 -10.44 -9.51 8.43
C GLY A 270 -9.13 -8.79 8.08
N LEU A 271 -8.02 -9.53 8.12
CA LEU A 271 -6.68 -9.02 7.89
C LEU A 271 -6.14 -9.30 6.47
N ALA A 272 -6.95 -9.82 5.56
CA ALA A 272 -6.53 -10.21 4.20
C ALA A 272 -6.20 -9.01 3.28
N ALA A 273 -5.48 -9.26 2.18
CA ALA A 273 -5.08 -8.21 1.22
C ALA A 273 -4.74 -8.72 -0.19
N THR A 274 -4.81 -7.87 -1.21
CA THR A 274 -4.45 -8.22 -2.60
C THR A 274 -2.92 -8.24 -2.84
N VAL A 275 -2.43 -9.20 -3.62
CA VAL A 275 -1.04 -9.30 -4.10
C VAL A 275 -0.69 -8.13 -5.05
N GLY A 276 0.60 -7.84 -5.26
CA GLY A 276 1.07 -6.92 -6.32
C GLY A 276 1.34 -5.47 -5.91
N LEU A 277 1.19 -5.13 -4.63
CA LEU A 277 1.73 -3.89 -4.04
C LEU A 277 2.68 -4.26 -2.92
N GLY A 278 3.83 -3.57 -2.80
CA GLY A 278 4.80 -3.86 -1.73
C GLY A 278 4.26 -3.45 -0.36
N ARG A 279 3.61 -4.38 0.35
CA ARG A 279 2.93 -4.09 1.62
C ARG A 279 3.90 -4.17 2.80
N GLN A 280 3.67 -3.34 3.82
CA GLN A 280 4.54 -3.19 5.00
C GLN A 280 3.74 -3.13 6.33
N SER A 281 2.41 -3.31 6.28
CA SER A 281 1.54 -3.18 7.47
C SER A 281 1.74 -4.37 8.44
N ILE A 282 2.18 -4.09 9.68
CA ILE A 282 2.14 -5.06 10.79
C ILE A 282 0.68 -5.24 11.21
N VAL A 283 0.10 -6.37 10.84
CA VAL A 283 -1.32 -6.67 11.04
C VAL A 283 -1.45 -8.18 11.16
N GLY A 284 -1.55 -8.70 12.38
CA GLY A 284 -1.56 -10.13 12.70
C GLY A 284 -0.93 -10.44 14.05
N THR A 285 -1.05 -11.69 14.47
CA THR A 285 -0.72 -12.18 15.81
C THR A 285 0.80 -12.33 15.99
N PRO A 286 1.44 -11.67 16.98
CA PRO A 286 2.90 -11.47 16.98
C PRO A 286 3.81 -12.70 16.82
N PHE A 287 3.44 -13.86 17.34
CA PHE A 287 4.26 -15.09 17.25
C PHE A 287 4.27 -15.72 15.84
N TYR A 288 3.19 -15.51 15.07
CA TYR A 288 3.01 -16.03 13.71
C TYR A 288 3.53 -15.07 12.63
N LEU A 289 3.95 -13.85 13.01
CA LEU A 289 4.50 -12.87 12.08
C LEU A 289 5.82 -13.37 11.50
N ALA A 290 5.87 -13.48 10.17
CA ALA A 290 7.10 -13.76 9.45
C ALA A 290 8.18 -12.70 9.76
N PRO A 291 9.46 -13.07 9.85
CA PRO A 291 10.52 -12.19 10.37
C PRO A 291 10.77 -10.96 9.47
N GLU A 292 10.46 -11.02 8.18
CA GLU A 292 10.44 -9.86 7.30
C GLU A 292 9.32 -8.86 7.61
N ARG A 293 8.17 -9.33 8.13
CA ARG A 293 7.08 -8.46 8.62
C ARG A 293 7.46 -7.81 9.95
N MET A 294 8.11 -8.55 10.84
CA MET A 294 8.67 -8.00 12.08
C MET A 294 9.70 -6.90 11.78
N LEU A 295 10.59 -7.11 10.81
CA LEU A 295 11.53 -6.08 10.34
C LEU A 295 10.94 -5.09 9.31
N HIS A 296 9.61 -4.99 9.23
CA HIS A 296 8.86 -4.01 8.40
C HIS A 296 9.28 -3.98 6.91
N GLN A 297 9.82 -5.07 6.38
CA GLN A 297 10.27 -5.18 4.99
C GLN A 297 9.06 -5.24 4.05
N VAL A 298 9.28 -4.98 2.76
CA VAL A 298 8.32 -5.35 1.73
C VAL A 298 8.14 -6.87 1.77
N TYR A 299 6.89 -7.33 1.79
CA TYR A 299 6.56 -8.75 1.78
C TYR A 299 5.57 -9.13 0.66
N ASP A 300 5.61 -10.41 0.31
CA ASP A 300 4.89 -11.10 -0.76
C ASP A 300 4.02 -12.23 -0.16
N GLU A 301 3.73 -13.28 -0.94
CA GLU A 301 2.93 -14.43 -0.48
C GLU A 301 3.66 -15.40 0.46
N LYS A 302 4.99 -15.27 0.61
CA LYS A 302 5.83 -16.12 1.47
C LYS A 302 5.58 -15.89 2.97
N VAL A 303 4.82 -14.87 3.33
CA VAL A 303 4.38 -14.61 4.72
C VAL A 303 3.39 -15.64 5.21
N ASP A 304 2.48 -16.10 4.36
CA ASP A 304 1.50 -17.12 4.70
C ASP A 304 2.17 -18.50 4.76
N VAL A 305 3.21 -18.71 3.93
CA VAL A 305 4.08 -19.91 4.00
C VAL A 305 4.83 -19.97 5.34
N TRP A 306 5.34 -18.85 5.85
CA TRP A 306 5.91 -18.79 7.20
C TRP A 306 4.85 -19.07 8.28
N GLY A 307 3.69 -18.42 8.23
CA GLY A 307 2.61 -18.63 9.20
C GLY A 307 2.17 -20.09 9.26
N LEU A 308 2.05 -20.73 8.10
CA LEU A 308 1.79 -22.17 7.97
C LEU A 308 2.94 -23.02 8.56
N GLY A 309 4.19 -22.57 8.46
CA GLY A 309 5.35 -23.20 9.10
C GLY A 309 5.34 -23.10 10.63
N VAL A 310 4.84 -21.99 11.20
CA VAL A 310 4.66 -21.85 12.66
C VAL A 310 3.52 -22.74 13.15
N VAL A 311 2.38 -22.77 12.43
CA VAL A 311 1.28 -23.71 12.71
C VAL A 311 1.76 -25.16 12.67
N MET A 312 2.62 -25.51 11.70
CA MET A 312 3.24 -26.83 11.61
C MET A 312 4.18 -27.13 12.79
N LEU A 313 4.98 -26.16 13.23
CA LEU A 313 5.86 -26.29 14.40
C LEU A 313 5.05 -26.55 15.69
N GLU A 314 3.94 -25.84 15.87
CA GLU A 314 3.08 -25.98 17.05
C GLU A 314 2.30 -27.30 17.04
N LEU A 315 1.81 -27.76 15.87
CA LEU A 315 1.21 -29.10 15.70
C LEU A 315 2.16 -30.26 16.03
N VAL A 316 3.48 -30.07 15.85
CA VAL A 316 4.52 -31.10 15.95
C VAL A 316 5.22 -31.09 17.32
N THR A 317 5.38 -29.91 17.92
CA THR A 317 6.00 -29.76 19.25
C THR A 317 4.98 -29.67 20.39
N LEU A 318 3.71 -29.39 20.06
CA LEU A 318 2.63 -29.07 21.00
C LEU A 318 2.98 -27.93 21.97
N GLN A 319 3.85 -27.00 21.53
CA GLN A 319 4.36 -25.88 22.32
C GLN A 319 4.36 -24.59 21.49
N ASP A 320 3.78 -23.54 22.06
CA ASP A 320 3.84 -22.18 21.55
C ASP A 320 5.32 -21.73 21.53
N GLN A 321 5.91 -21.50 20.35
CA GLN A 321 7.32 -21.11 20.24
C GLN A 321 7.49 -19.74 19.54
N PRO A 322 8.15 -18.74 20.16
CA PRO A 322 8.50 -17.46 19.51
C PRO A 322 9.68 -17.64 18.54
N ILE A 323 9.50 -18.52 17.55
CA ILE A 323 10.52 -18.94 16.60
C ILE A 323 10.94 -17.78 15.70
N ASN A 324 10.05 -16.83 15.43
CA ASN A 324 10.33 -15.66 14.62
C ASN A 324 11.37 -14.71 15.27
N SER A 325 11.25 -14.41 16.56
CA SER A 325 12.29 -13.68 17.32
C SER A 325 13.62 -14.45 17.33
N ARG A 326 13.58 -15.76 17.60
CA ARG A 326 14.78 -16.60 17.66
C ARG A 326 15.52 -16.71 16.32
N VAL A 327 14.78 -16.75 15.19
CA VAL A 327 15.32 -16.77 13.82
C VAL A 327 15.79 -15.38 13.36
N LEU A 328 15.30 -14.29 13.97
CA LEU A 328 15.89 -12.95 13.82
C LEU A 328 17.22 -12.81 14.55
N GLU A 329 17.33 -13.36 15.76
CA GLU A 329 18.56 -13.39 16.56
C GLU A 329 19.62 -14.31 15.94
N ASN A 330 19.21 -15.51 15.52
CA ASN A 330 20.08 -16.51 14.90
C ASN A 330 19.29 -17.44 13.94
N PRO A 331 19.43 -17.29 12.61
CA PRO A 331 18.78 -18.16 11.64
C PRO A 331 19.09 -19.65 11.78
N LEU A 332 20.23 -20.03 12.37
CA LEU A 332 20.61 -21.44 12.59
C LEU A 332 19.74 -22.14 13.65
N VAL A 333 18.92 -21.41 14.41
CA VAL A 333 17.94 -22.02 15.34
C VAL A 333 16.97 -22.95 14.61
N VAL A 334 16.71 -22.73 13.31
CA VAL A 334 15.88 -23.64 12.49
C VAL A 334 16.48 -25.06 12.46
N GLU A 335 17.81 -25.20 12.40
CA GLU A 335 18.47 -26.51 12.42
C GLU A 335 18.22 -27.24 13.74
N SER A 336 18.41 -26.57 14.88
CA SER A 336 18.13 -27.14 16.21
C SER A 336 16.66 -27.48 16.43
N VAL A 337 15.73 -26.76 15.78
CA VAL A 337 14.30 -27.11 15.76
C VAL A 337 14.06 -28.37 14.92
N VAL A 338 14.75 -28.54 13.78
CA VAL A 338 14.65 -29.76 12.96
C VAL A 338 15.25 -30.97 13.69
N GLU A 339 16.35 -30.78 14.43
CA GLU A 339 16.93 -31.79 15.33
C GLU A 339 15.96 -32.16 16.46
N GLN A 340 15.30 -31.18 17.09
CA GLN A 340 14.24 -31.41 18.09
C GLN A 340 13.08 -32.23 17.48
N VAL A 341 12.54 -31.82 16.33
CA VAL A 341 11.43 -32.51 15.66
C VAL A 341 11.81 -33.95 15.28
N THR A 342 13.04 -34.17 14.79
CA THR A 342 13.52 -35.51 14.44
C THR A 342 13.71 -36.38 15.70
N SER A 343 14.21 -35.81 16.80
CA SER A 343 14.36 -36.55 18.08
C SER A 343 13.04 -36.86 18.77
N MET A 344 11.98 -36.10 18.48
CA MET A 344 10.60 -36.42 18.88
C MET A 344 9.96 -37.56 18.06
N GLY A 345 10.67 -38.13 17.09
CA GLY A 345 10.25 -39.33 16.33
C GLY A 345 9.62 -39.04 14.97
N PHE A 346 9.54 -37.78 14.55
CA PHE A 346 9.05 -37.41 13.21
C PHE A 346 10.12 -37.62 12.13
N SER A 347 9.67 -37.80 10.88
CA SER A 347 10.57 -38.06 9.76
C SER A 347 11.47 -36.86 9.42
N SER A 348 12.68 -37.15 8.95
CA SER A 348 13.57 -36.13 8.40
C SER A 348 13.01 -35.47 7.13
N LYS A 349 12.05 -36.10 6.44
CA LYS A 349 11.27 -35.47 5.34
C LYS A 349 10.39 -34.33 5.89
N LEU A 350 9.64 -34.58 6.97
CA LEU A 350 8.81 -33.57 7.65
C LEU A 350 9.69 -32.44 8.20
N GLY A 351 10.78 -32.78 8.89
CA GLY A 351 11.76 -31.80 9.37
C GLY A 351 12.36 -30.94 8.25
N GLY A 352 12.69 -31.54 7.09
CA GLY A 352 13.18 -30.81 5.92
C GLY A 352 12.14 -29.88 5.27
N LEU A 353 10.84 -30.20 5.34
CA LEU A 353 9.79 -29.29 4.89
C LEU A 353 9.61 -28.10 5.85
N LEU A 354 9.59 -28.38 7.16
CA LEU A 354 9.49 -27.37 8.21
C LEU A 354 10.66 -26.37 8.15
N ARG A 355 11.88 -26.87 7.94
CA ARG A 355 13.10 -26.09 7.70
C ARG A 355 12.92 -25.06 6.60
N ASP A 356 12.44 -25.50 5.45
CA ASP A 356 12.35 -24.66 4.26
C ASP A 356 11.20 -23.65 4.36
N MET A 357 10.13 -23.97 5.09
CA MET A 357 9.05 -23.02 5.38
C MET A 357 9.46 -21.96 6.42
N LEU A 358 10.30 -22.31 7.40
CA LEU A 358 10.82 -21.42 8.43
C LEU A 358 12.14 -20.73 8.06
N GLN A 359 12.47 -20.64 6.76
CA GLN A 359 13.63 -19.87 6.31
C GLN A 359 13.50 -18.39 6.64
N ARG A 360 14.59 -17.77 7.14
CA ARG A 360 14.61 -16.34 7.46
C ARG A 360 14.28 -15.49 6.23
N PHE A 361 14.85 -15.81 5.08
CA PHE A 361 14.67 -15.04 3.85
C PHE A 361 13.49 -15.62 3.02
N PRO A 362 12.50 -14.81 2.59
CA PRO A 362 11.36 -15.25 1.77
C PRO A 362 11.73 -16.07 0.54
N GLU A 363 12.84 -15.71 -0.10
CA GLU A 363 13.39 -16.34 -1.31
C GLU A 363 13.80 -17.80 -1.09
N GLY A 364 14.14 -18.17 0.15
CA GLY A 364 14.44 -19.56 0.54
C GLY A 364 13.21 -20.42 0.78
N ARG A 365 11.99 -19.84 0.85
CA ARG A 365 10.77 -20.58 1.16
C ARG A 365 10.12 -21.15 -0.10
N PRO A 366 9.53 -22.36 -0.03
CA PRO A 366 8.75 -22.92 -1.14
C PRO A 366 7.51 -22.04 -1.46
N SER A 367 6.91 -22.23 -2.63
CA SER A 367 5.53 -21.78 -2.87
C SER A 367 4.54 -22.83 -2.32
N PRO A 368 3.25 -22.51 -2.07
CA PRO A 368 2.26 -23.50 -1.67
C PRO A 368 2.16 -24.69 -2.64
N ALA A 369 2.26 -24.45 -3.95
CA ALA A 369 2.33 -25.52 -4.95
C ALA A 369 3.56 -26.45 -4.77
N ALA A 370 4.73 -25.89 -4.43
CA ALA A 370 5.92 -26.70 -4.14
C ALA A 370 5.81 -27.46 -2.79
N ILE A 371 5.05 -26.94 -1.82
CA ILE A 371 4.70 -27.65 -0.58
C ILE A 371 3.84 -28.87 -0.92
N LEU A 372 2.78 -28.70 -1.72
CA LEU A 372 1.91 -29.80 -2.16
C LEU A 372 2.69 -30.92 -2.88
N CYS A 373 3.57 -30.56 -3.83
CA CYS A 373 4.43 -31.55 -4.51
C CYS A 373 5.33 -32.32 -3.54
N ARG A 374 5.84 -31.66 -2.49
CA ARG A 374 6.65 -32.33 -1.44
C ARG A 374 5.79 -33.24 -0.58
N LEU A 375 4.62 -32.79 -0.09
CA LEU A 375 3.72 -33.58 0.73
C LEU A 375 3.26 -34.86 0.02
N ALA A 376 2.90 -34.77 -1.26
CA ALA A 376 2.57 -35.94 -2.09
C ALA A 376 3.72 -36.98 -2.15
N SER A 377 4.98 -36.53 -2.16
CA SER A 377 6.16 -37.42 -2.12
C SER A 377 6.46 -38.04 -0.74
N MET A 378 5.78 -37.58 0.31
CA MET A 378 5.82 -38.14 1.67
C MET A 378 4.70 -39.16 1.84
N THR A 379 3.47 -38.80 1.47
CA THR A 379 2.29 -39.67 1.56
C THR A 379 2.35 -40.86 0.59
N ALA A 380 2.87 -40.67 -0.62
CA ALA A 380 3.03 -41.77 -1.59
C ALA A 380 3.95 -42.90 -1.10
N THR A 381 4.92 -42.61 -0.22
CA THR A 381 5.78 -43.65 0.38
C THR A 381 5.12 -44.50 1.47
N ALA A 382 3.87 -44.19 1.88
CA ALA A 382 3.13 -44.96 2.88
C ALA A 382 2.30 -46.14 2.30
N SER A 383 2.13 -46.23 0.98
CA SER A 383 1.23 -47.22 0.34
C SER A 383 1.95 -48.48 -0.20
N SER A 384 3.27 -48.51 -0.21
CA SER A 384 4.06 -49.57 -0.86
C SER A 384 4.38 -50.78 0.04
N HIS A 385 3.38 -51.33 0.74
CA HIS A 385 3.49 -52.59 1.49
C HIS A 385 2.37 -53.59 1.13
N CYS A 386 2.30 -53.97 -0.15
CA CYS A 386 1.61 -55.17 -0.61
C CYS A 386 2.50 -55.96 -1.57
N SER A 387 3.35 -56.82 -1.02
CA SER A 387 4.24 -57.69 -1.79
C SER A 387 3.49 -58.93 -2.32
N ILE A 388 3.05 -58.88 -3.57
CA ILE A 388 2.64 -60.09 -4.31
C ILE A 388 3.52 -60.20 -5.55
N SER A 389 4.37 -61.22 -5.57
CA SER A 389 5.23 -61.58 -6.70
C SER A 389 4.55 -62.63 -7.58
N ILE A 390 4.59 -62.42 -8.90
CA ILE A 390 4.33 -63.45 -9.93
C ILE A 390 4.97 -62.98 -11.26
N PRO A 391 5.49 -63.88 -12.12
CA PRO A 391 6.56 -63.52 -13.08
C PRO A 391 6.10 -63.08 -14.48
N ILE A 392 7.07 -62.54 -15.22
CA ILE A 392 7.02 -62.13 -16.64
C ILE A 392 6.73 -63.32 -17.57
N PRO A 393 5.88 -63.13 -18.59
CA PRO A 393 6.11 -63.71 -19.93
C PRO A 393 6.30 -62.62 -21.01
N SER A 394 6.89 -63.00 -22.14
CA SER A 394 7.42 -62.11 -23.18
C SER A 394 6.61 -62.12 -24.49
N ALA A 395 6.61 -60.98 -25.18
CA ALA A 395 6.38 -60.78 -26.63
C ALA A 395 5.04 -61.23 -27.26
N GLY A 396 4.54 -60.49 -28.27
CA GLY A 396 3.40 -60.95 -29.08
C GLY A 396 2.56 -59.88 -29.79
N MET A 397 3.11 -59.32 -30.87
CA MET A 397 2.48 -58.80 -32.11
C MET A 397 0.97 -58.41 -32.20
N SER A 398 0.73 -57.40 -33.05
CA SER A 398 -0.46 -57.20 -33.93
C SER A 398 -1.84 -56.79 -33.36
N CYS A 399 -2.16 -55.50 -33.54
CA CYS A 399 -3.47 -55.02 -34.06
C CYS A 399 -3.80 -55.70 -35.42
N PRO A 400 -5.08 -55.76 -35.93
CA PRO A 400 -5.94 -54.56 -36.09
C PRO A 400 -7.49 -54.74 -36.22
N LYS A 401 -8.18 -53.63 -36.60
CA LYS A 401 -9.54 -53.51 -37.22
C LYS A 401 -10.76 -53.56 -36.27
N PHE A 402 -11.89 -52.86 -36.53
CA PHE A 402 -12.27 -51.98 -37.67
C PHE A 402 -13.28 -50.85 -37.28
N SER A 403 -13.07 -49.64 -37.83
CA SER A 403 -14.05 -48.62 -38.28
C SER A 403 -15.31 -48.23 -37.46
N THR A 404 -15.23 -47.05 -36.84
CA THR A 404 -16.05 -45.82 -37.10
C THR A 404 -17.57 -45.88 -37.33
N LYS A 405 -18.29 -44.98 -36.62
CA LYS A 405 -19.08 -43.91 -37.26
C LYS A 405 -19.29 -42.69 -36.33
N SER A 406 -18.77 -41.53 -36.78
CA SER A 406 -19.32 -40.16 -36.71
C SER A 406 -20.19 -39.75 -35.49
N CYS A 407 -19.77 -38.81 -34.62
CA CYS A 407 -19.61 -37.34 -34.84
C CYS A 407 -20.98 -36.60 -34.94
N GLU A 408 -21.15 -35.36 -34.48
CA GLU A 408 -20.20 -34.25 -34.26
C GLU A 408 -20.52 -33.42 -32.97
N PHE A 409 -19.53 -32.74 -32.37
CA PHE A 409 -19.41 -31.26 -32.24
C PHE A 409 -18.38 -30.82 -31.16
N HIS A 410 -17.32 -30.11 -31.59
CA HIS A 410 -16.33 -29.21 -30.93
C HIS A 410 -16.08 -29.28 -29.39
N GLU A 411 -14.84 -29.45 -28.90
CA GLU A 411 -13.64 -28.55 -28.93
C GLU A 411 -13.78 -27.30 -28.01
N VAL A 412 -12.74 -26.78 -27.34
CA VAL A 412 -11.30 -26.66 -27.69
C VAL A 412 -10.33 -27.03 -26.53
N GLU A 413 -9.12 -27.46 -26.91
CA GLU A 413 -7.91 -27.84 -26.16
C GLU A 413 -7.23 -26.68 -25.36
N SER A 414 -6.21 -26.81 -24.49
CA SER A 414 -5.23 -27.85 -24.07
C SER A 414 -3.82 -27.88 -24.74
N ALA A 415 -2.79 -27.55 -23.95
CA ALA A 415 -1.38 -28.01 -24.06
C ALA A 415 -0.60 -27.63 -25.37
N THR A 416 0.65 -28.04 -25.68
CA THR A 416 1.65 -28.96 -25.06
C THR A 416 3.12 -28.55 -25.40
N LEU A 417 4.11 -29.13 -24.71
CA LEU A 417 5.52 -29.23 -25.14
C LEU A 417 5.72 -30.35 -26.18
N ALA A 418 6.70 -30.20 -27.09
CA ALA A 418 7.26 -31.32 -27.88
C ALA A 418 8.70 -31.03 -28.38
N PHE A 419 9.50 -32.10 -28.56
CA PHE A 419 10.85 -32.11 -29.15
C PHE A 419 10.84 -32.91 -30.46
N SER A 420 11.91 -32.80 -31.27
CA SER A 420 12.19 -33.70 -32.40
C SER A 420 13.67 -34.14 -32.44
N HIS A 421 13.97 -35.24 -33.13
CA HIS A 421 15.26 -35.94 -33.10
C HIS A 421 16.25 -35.50 -34.19
N CYS A 422 17.57 -35.62 -33.91
CA CYS A 422 18.53 -36.36 -34.76
C CYS A 422 19.86 -36.63 -34.03
N GLY A 423 20.64 -37.65 -34.46
CA GLY A 423 22.10 -37.73 -34.24
C GLY A 423 22.62 -38.73 -33.19
N THR A 424 23.05 -39.91 -33.64
CA THR A 424 23.81 -40.91 -32.85
C THR A 424 25.33 -40.74 -33.00
N ALA A 425 26.09 -40.71 -31.89
CA ALA A 425 27.47 -41.22 -31.82
C ALA A 425 28.03 -41.31 -30.37
N LEU A 426 28.18 -42.54 -29.88
CA LEU A 426 29.35 -43.07 -29.13
C LEU A 426 30.50 -42.11 -28.75
N LEU A 427 30.76 -41.88 -27.44
CA LEU A 427 31.84 -42.53 -26.65
C LEU A 427 32.08 -41.94 -25.23
N GLU A 428 32.94 -42.64 -24.49
CA GLU A 428 33.47 -42.41 -23.13
C GLU A 428 34.20 -41.03 -22.96
N GLY A 429 34.42 -40.49 -21.76
CA GLY A 429 34.00 -40.92 -20.41
C GLY A 429 34.97 -40.50 -19.29
N CYS A 430 34.48 -40.36 -18.05
CA CYS A 430 35.25 -40.15 -16.81
C CYS A 430 36.09 -38.84 -16.69
N GLY A 431 36.67 -38.57 -15.51
CA GLY A 431 37.77 -37.59 -15.34
C GLY A 431 37.56 -36.47 -14.30
N CYS A 432 37.70 -36.80 -13.01
CA CYS A 432 37.56 -35.84 -11.91
C CYS A 432 38.70 -34.79 -11.78
N ALA A 433 38.31 -33.60 -11.30
CA ALA A 433 38.99 -32.79 -10.26
C ALA A 433 40.13 -31.78 -10.57
N ARG A 434 40.15 -30.76 -9.69
CA ARG A 434 41.28 -30.00 -9.11
C ARG A 434 41.96 -28.83 -9.86
N ASP A 435 41.70 -27.65 -9.29
CA ASP A 435 42.67 -26.74 -8.63
C ASP A 435 43.78 -26.00 -9.42
N LYS A 436 43.86 -24.70 -9.09
CA LYS A 436 45.08 -23.88 -8.85
C LYS A 436 45.90 -23.28 -10.02
N HIS A 437 45.63 -21.97 -10.20
CA HIS A 437 46.59 -20.86 -9.97
C HIS A 437 47.74 -20.53 -10.95
N HIS A 438 48.09 -19.23 -10.94
CA HIS A 438 49.34 -18.57 -11.36
C HIS A 438 49.70 -18.35 -12.86
N SER A 439 49.19 -17.23 -13.38
CA SER A 439 49.99 -16.06 -13.81
C SER A 439 51.37 -16.22 -14.50
N ARG A 440 51.54 -15.59 -15.67
CA ARG A 440 52.83 -15.02 -16.13
C ARG A 440 52.65 -13.64 -16.77
N GLN A 441 53.70 -12.82 -16.73
CA GLN A 441 53.76 -11.44 -17.23
C GLN A 441 54.63 -11.33 -18.50
N GLY A 442 54.43 -10.22 -19.22
CA GLY A 442 55.52 -9.37 -19.75
C GLY A 442 55.89 -9.55 -21.22
N HIS A 443 56.53 -8.56 -21.88
CA HIS A 443 56.87 -7.18 -21.48
C HIS A 443 57.31 -6.39 -22.74
N GLU A 444 57.18 -5.05 -22.77
CA GLU A 444 58.18 -4.01 -23.19
C GLU A 444 57.50 -2.61 -23.36
N ARG A 445 57.83 -1.59 -22.54
CA ARG A 445 58.85 -0.51 -22.67
C ARG A 445 58.40 0.73 -23.50
N PHE A 446 57.95 1.82 -22.87
CA PHE A 446 58.67 3.09 -22.52
C PHE A 446 58.69 4.16 -23.66
N SER A 447 58.71 5.50 -23.45
CA SER A 447 58.91 6.33 -22.23
C SER A 447 58.32 7.77 -22.33
N LEU A 448 57.82 8.31 -21.20
CA LEU A 448 57.95 9.67 -20.57
C LEU A 448 58.02 10.97 -21.45
N ILE A 449 57.52 12.16 -21.02
CA ILE A 449 58.09 13.05 -19.95
C ILE A 449 57.12 14.23 -19.60
N PHE A 450 56.94 14.53 -18.29
CA PHE A 450 56.65 15.82 -17.58
C PHE A 450 55.55 16.83 -18.05
N SER A 451 55.09 17.83 -17.27
CA SER A 451 54.83 17.98 -15.81
C SER A 451 54.19 19.35 -15.46
N ARG A 452 53.28 19.35 -14.47
CA ARG A 452 52.95 20.45 -13.51
C ARG A 452 52.44 21.85 -13.95
N ASN A 453 51.25 22.16 -13.38
CA ASN A 453 50.95 23.30 -12.48
C ASN A 453 50.39 24.66 -12.98
N ASN A 454 49.21 24.96 -12.41
CA ASN A 454 48.85 26.17 -11.65
C ASN A 454 48.25 27.42 -12.32
N GLN A 455 47.31 28.00 -11.56
CA GLN A 455 46.96 29.43 -11.46
C GLN A 455 46.27 30.08 -12.68
N THR A 456 45.29 30.99 -12.55
CA THR A 456 44.22 31.26 -11.56
C THR A 456 43.30 32.33 -12.21
N THR A 457 42.23 32.76 -11.51
CA THR A 457 41.39 33.95 -11.81
C THR A 457 40.49 33.89 -13.06
N ARG A 458 39.52 34.80 -13.25
CA ARG A 458 38.41 35.25 -12.36
C ARG A 458 37.45 36.13 -13.21
N ALA A 459 36.14 35.96 -13.04
CA ALA A 459 35.10 36.99 -13.20
C ALA A 459 34.79 37.68 -14.56
N HIS A 460 33.51 37.50 -14.94
CA HIS A 460 32.50 38.53 -15.30
C HIS A 460 32.42 39.19 -16.70
N ALA A 461 31.14 39.41 -17.05
CA ALA A 461 30.56 40.44 -17.93
C ALA A 461 30.79 40.33 -19.46
N LEU A 462 29.92 40.86 -20.33
CA LEU A 462 28.43 40.90 -20.42
C LEU A 462 28.07 41.68 -21.72
N ASN A 463 26.80 41.58 -22.17
CA ASN A 463 26.09 42.47 -23.11
C ASN A 463 26.44 42.51 -24.63
N ASP A 464 25.44 42.10 -25.41
CA ASP A 464 24.68 42.90 -26.42
C ASP A 464 25.20 43.21 -27.85
N VAL A 465 24.34 42.83 -28.83
CA VAL A 465 23.79 43.67 -29.94
C VAL A 465 24.76 44.09 -31.09
N GLU A 466 24.44 44.10 -32.40
CA GLU A 466 23.15 44.14 -33.13
C GLU A 466 23.13 43.39 -34.51
N VAL A 467 21.94 43.43 -35.13
CA VAL A 467 21.48 43.02 -36.48
C VAL A 467 22.39 43.35 -37.68
N ASN A 468 22.34 42.53 -38.73
CA ASN A 468 22.29 42.99 -40.14
C ASN A 468 21.68 41.95 -41.12
N THR A 469 21.27 42.37 -42.32
CA THR A 469 20.27 41.67 -43.15
C THR A 469 20.59 41.54 -44.65
N LEU A 470 20.26 40.36 -45.23
CA LEU A 470 19.78 40.17 -46.63
C LEU A 470 20.75 40.50 -47.81
N PRO A 471 20.41 40.26 -49.12
CA PRO A 471 19.29 39.52 -49.72
C PRO A 471 19.76 38.32 -50.64
N PRO A 472 19.47 38.18 -51.97
CA PRO A 472 18.71 36.99 -52.44
C PRO A 472 19.19 36.30 -53.75
N GLU A 473 18.52 35.22 -54.19
CA GLU A 473 18.29 34.97 -55.63
C GLU A 473 17.09 34.03 -55.92
N ASN A 474 16.70 33.89 -57.20
CA ASN A 474 15.41 33.31 -57.64
C ASN A 474 15.54 32.08 -58.56
N CYS A 475 14.58 31.14 -58.50
CA CYS A 475 13.94 30.58 -59.72
C CYS A 475 12.59 29.88 -59.42
N LYS A 476 11.85 29.50 -60.48
CA LYS A 476 10.45 29.03 -60.46
C LYS A 476 10.21 27.79 -61.35
N THR A 477 8.96 27.30 -61.34
CA THR A 477 8.30 26.35 -62.27
C THR A 477 8.53 24.85 -61.99
N ASN A 478 7.56 23.92 -62.19
CA ASN A 478 6.20 24.04 -62.74
C ASN A 478 5.17 23.04 -62.14
N CYS A 479 3.91 23.12 -62.61
CA CYS A 479 2.65 22.36 -62.34
C CYS A 479 2.73 20.85 -61.94
N SER A 480 1.67 20.19 -61.39
CA SER A 480 0.22 20.43 -61.61
C SER A 480 -0.77 20.04 -60.47
N THR A 481 -1.91 20.74 -60.50
CA THR A 481 -3.30 20.40 -60.12
C THR A 481 -3.71 18.91 -60.22
N ILE A 482 -4.78 18.36 -59.58
CA ILE A 482 -6.08 18.88 -59.05
C ILE A 482 -6.66 17.86 -58.00
N HIS A 483 -7.70 18.02 -57.13
CA HIS A 483 -8.79 19.01 -57.02
C HIS A 483 -9.18 19.47 -55.57
N ALA A 484 -10.32 19.07 -54.98
CA ALA A 484 -11.09 19.89 -54.01
C ALA A 484 -12.28 19.17 -53.27
N PHE A 485 -13.09 20.00 -52.55
CA PHE A 485 -14.33 19.75 -51.75
C PHE A 485 -14.14 19.21 -50.30
N SER A 486 -14.81 19.74 -49.27
CA SER A 486 -15.46 21.06 -49.05
C SER A 486 -15.79 21.29 -47.55
N ARG A 487 -15.87 22.55 -47.11
CA ARG A 487 -16.37 22.95 -45.76
C ARG A 487 -17.90 23.07 -45.72
N PRO A 488 -18.50 23.05 -44.52
CA PRO A 488 -19.57 24.00 -44.16
C PRO A 488 -19.18 24.89 -42.96
N ASN A 489 -19.95 25.96 -42.72
CA ASN A 489 -19.62 27.06 -41.81
C ASN A 489 -20.30 26.96 -40.42
N LEU A 490 -19.78 27.76 -39.48
CA LEU A 490 -20.44 28.09 -38.19
C LEU A 490 -21.63 29.05 -38.41
N PRO A 491 -22.69 28.97 -37.58
CA PRO A 491 -23.63 30.07 -37.38
C PRO A 491 -23.13 31.05 -36.31
N VAL A 492 -23.26 32.35 -36.57
CA VAL A 492 -23.20 33.42 -35.57
C VAL A 492 -24.63 33.84 -35.27
N PHE A 493 -24.97 34.06 -34.00
CA PHE A 493 -26.29 34.57 -33.60
C PHE A 493 -26.20 36.01 -33.07
N ASN A 494 -26.77 36.94 -33.84
CA ASN A 494 -27.19 38.24 -33.34
C ASN A 494 -28.64 38.14 -32.80
N SER A 495 -29.02 39.08 -31.94
CA SER A 495 -30.38 39.24 -31.44
C SER A 495 -31.25 40.08 -32.39
N ILE A 496 -32.54 39.72 -32.47
CA ILE A 496 -33.74 40.58 -32.57
C ILE A 496 -34.96 39.63 -32.58
N GLY A 497 -36.09 40.06 -32.00
CA GLY A 497 -37.24 39.20 -31.73
C GLY A 497 -38.28 39.12 -32.85
N GLY A 498 -39.14 38.11 -32.78
CA GLY A 498 -40.34 37.94 -33.61
C GLY A 498 -41.21 36.82 -33.05
N SER A 499 -42.52 37.05 -32.93
CA SER A 499 -43.49 36.07 -32.43
C SER A 499 -44.24 35.43 -33.59
N MET A 500 -44.44 34.11 -33.56
CA MET A 500 -45.62 33.41 -34.11
C MET A 500 -45.70 31.99 -33.57
N CYS A 501 -46.91 31.45 -33.44
CA CYS A 501 -47.17 30.13 -32.84
C CYS A 501 -47.14 29.01 -33.88
N GLY A 502 -46.72 27.81 -33.46
CA GLY A 502 -46.84 26.57 -34.25
C GLY A 502 -46.83 25.35 -33.34
N THR A 503 -47.98 24.69 -33.18
CA THR A 503 -48.14 23.53 -32.27
C THR A 503 -47.99 22.22 -33.02
N SER A 504 -46.96 21.44 -32.69
CA SER A 504 -46.89 20.01 -33.02
C SER A 504 -46.14 19.26 -31.91
N THR A 505 -46.90 18.62 -31.03
CA THR A 505 -46.38 17.66 -30.05
C THR A 505 -46.11 16.33 -30.73
N GLU A 506 -44.85 15.87 -30.78
CA GLU A 506 -44.48 14.44 -30.72
C GLU A 506 -42.96 14.25 -30.58
N ASP A 507 -42.54 13.02 -30.25
CA ASP A 507 -41.24 12.65 -29.69
C ASP A 507 -39.99 13.18 -30.42
N SER A 508 -39.08 13.79 -29.67
CA SER A 508 -37.69 14.08 -30.11
C SER A 508 -36.64 14.11 -28.98
N SER A 509 -37.04 14.02 -27.72
CA SER A 509 -36.14 14.10 -26.54
C SER A 509 -35.11 12.96 -26.46
N ASN A 510 -35.45 11.76 -26.94
CA ASN A 510 -34.59 10.57 -26.86
C ASN A 510 -33.43 10.55 -27.89
N ILE A 511 -33.41 11.44 -28.88
CA ILE A 511 -32.33 11.50 -29.89
C ILE A 511 -31.17 12.40 -29.42
N LEU A 512 -31.45 13.49 -28.71
CA LEU A 512 -30.45 14.48 -28.29
C LEU A 512 -29.50 13.96 -27.19
N ILE A 513 -29.98 13.10 -26.28
CA ILE A 513 -29.19 12.64 -25.12
C ILE A 513 -28.05 11.68 -25.53
N ARG A 514 -28.13 11.05 -26.72
CA ARG A 514 -27.14 10.06 -27.20
C ARG A 514 -25.92 10.65 -27.92
N SER A 515 -25.77 11.97 -28.01
CA SER A 515 -24.65 12.60 -28.74
C SER A 515 -24.04 13.85 -28.08
N MET A 516 -24.24 14.05 -26.77
CA MET A 516 -23.54 15.10 -26.03
C MET A 516 -22.06 14.73 -25.85
N LYS A 517 -21.24 15.14 -26.82
CA LYS A 517 -19.78 15.16 -26.72
C LYS A 517 -19.37 15.91 -25.44
N SER A 518 -18.32 15.45 -24.76
CA SER A 518 -17.84 16.08 -23.53
C SER A 518 -17.54 17.57 -23.77
N THR A 519 -18.27 18.45 -23.10
CA THR A 519 -18.11 19.89 -23.31
C THR A 519 -16.73 20.31 -22.82
N ILE A 520 -15.99 20.97 -23.72
CA ILE A 520 -14.70 21.59 -23.46
C ILE A 520 -14.92 23.09 -23.45
N ILE A 521 -14.79 23.73 -22.29
CA ILE A 521 -14.72 25.19 -22.23
C ILE A 521 -13.31 25.60 -22.65
N ARG A 522 -13.18 26.47 -23.65
CA ARG A 522 -11.91 27.12 -24.01
C ARG A 522 -11.91 28.54 -23.43
N VAL A 523 -10.84 28.91 -22.74
CA VAL A 523 -10.60 30.24 -22.18
C VAL A 523 -9.53 30.91 -23.04
N PRO A 524 -9.91 31.75 -24.03
CA PRO A 524 -8.96 32.50 -24.82
C PRO A 524 -8.34 33.66 -24.02
N GLN A 525 -7.32 34.31 -24.59
CA GLN A 525 -6.48 35.30 -23.92
C GLN A 525 -7.21 36.60 -23.53
N ASP A 526 -8.32 36.89 -24.20
CA ASP A 526 -9.17 38.08 -24.07
C ASP A 526 -10.41 37.89 -23.17
N TYR A 527 -10.72 36.65 -22.77
CA TYR A 527 -11.86 36.33 -21.91
C TYR A 527 -11.53 36.57 -20.43
N PRO A 528 -12.51 36.86 -19.54
CA PRO A 528 -12.28 36.96 -18.10
C PRO A 528 -11.71 35.68 -17.44
N THR A 529 -10.38 35.63 -17.45
CA THR A 529 -9.52 35.31 -16.31
C THR A 529 -9.74 33.98 -15.59
N ILE A 530 -10.17 32.90 -16.27
CA ILE A 530 -10.31 31.52 -15.71
C ILE A 530 -11.42 31.37 -14.66
N ALA A 531 -11.52 32.27 -13.66
CA ALA A 531 -12.52 32.25 -12.61
C ALA A 531 -13.95 32.27 -13.16
N THR A 532 -14.22 33.05 -14.22
CA THR A 532 -15.53 33.01 -14.91
C THR A 532 -15.79 31.66 -15.59
N ALA A 533 -14.76 31.00 -16.15
CA ALA A 533 -14.92 29.67 -16.75
C ALA A 533 -15.15 28.57 -15.70
N LEU A 534 -14.54 28.68 -14.52
CA LEU A 534 -14.82 27.82 -13.37
C LEU A 534 -16.25 28.04 -12.87
N HIS A 535 -16.67 29.29 -12.66
CA HIS A 535 -18.05 29.64 -12.28
C HIS A 535 -19.08 29.17 -13.32
N SER A 536 -18.80 29.29 -14.62
CA SER A 536 -19.65 28.73 -15.69
C SER A 536 -19.69 27.20 -15.67
N ALA A 537 -18.62 26.52 -15.24
CA ALA A 537 -18.62 25.07 -15.11
C ALA A 537 -19.47 24.57 -13.93
N GLN A 538 -19.62 25.36 -12.86
CA GLN A 538 -20.40 24.97 -11.67
C GLN A 538 -21.88 24.65 -11.98
N SER A 539 -22.48 25.31 -12.97
CA SER A 539 -23.84 25.02 -13.45
C SER A 539 -23.90 24.01 -14.61
N MET A 540 -22.78 23.41 -15.01
CA MET A 540 -22.65 22.57 -16.20
C MET A 540 -22.04 21.19 -15.88
N PRO A 541 -22.79 20.26 -15.25
CA PRO A 541 -22.30 18.95 -14.79
C PRO A 541 -21.86 17.99 -15.92
N HIS A 542 -21.96 18.40 -17.18
CA HIS A 542 -21.51 17.67 -18.37
C HIS A 542 -20.16 18.18 -18.92
N VAL A 543 -19.62 19.28 -18.38
CA VAL A 543 -18.26 19.75 -18.66
C VAL A 543 -17.25 18.81 -18.00
N ARG A 544 -16.22 18.40 -18.73
CA ARG A 544 -15.14 17.55 -18.19
C ARG A 544 -13.74 18.12 -18.39
N LYS A 545 -13.61 19.22 -19.14
CA LYS A 545 -12.33 19.85 -19.43
C LYS A 545 -12.49 21.36 -19.61
N ILE A 546 -11.67 22.13 -18.90
CA ILE A 546 -11.41 23.55 -19.19
C ILE A 546 -10.01 23.61 -19.81
N VAL A 547 -9.88 24.32 -20.93
CA VAL A 547 -8.63 24.54 -21.65
C VAL A 547 -8.29 26.02 -21.60
N VAL A 548 -7.13 26.36 -21.05
CA VAL A 548 -6.69 27.76 -20.90
C VAL A 548 -5.58 28.07 -21.91
N ALA A 549 -5.78 29.14 -22.68
CA ALA A 549 -4.85 29.59 -23.70
C ALA A 549 -3.50 30.03 -23.11
N GLY A 550 -2.43 29.85 -23.88
CA GLY A 550 -1.08 29.78 -23.33
C GLY A 550 -0.46 31.07 -22.77
N ASN A 551 -1.03 32.23 -23.10
CA ASN A 551 -0.58 33.54 -22.63
C ASN A 551 -1.47 34.13 -21.52
N THR A 552 -2.47 33.39 -21.03
CA THR A 552 -3.41 33.88 -20.02
C THR A 552 -2.71 34.02 -18.67
N ILE A 553 -2.76 35.22 -18.10
CA ILE A 553 -2.24 35.54 -16.76
C ILE A 553 -3.44 35.76 -15.82
N HIS A 554 -3.42 35.11 -14.66
CA HIS A 554 -4.41 35.24 -13.60
C HIS A 554 -3.76 35.75 -12.31
N SER A 555 -4.23 36.90 -11.80
CA SER A 555 -3.61 37.63 -10.68
C SER A 555 -4.31 37.43 -9.32
N THR A 556 -5.43 36.69 -9.29
CA THR A 556 -6.18 36.37 -8.07
C THR A 556 -5.98 34.90 -7.67
N PRO A 557 -6.29 34.51 -6.43
CA PRO A 557 -6.28 33.11 -6.02
C PRO A 557 -7.34 32.27 -6.77
N LEU A 558 -6.98 31.08 -7.23
CA LEU A 558 -7.95 30.08 -7.71
C LEU A 558 -8.40 29.17 -6.57
N THR A 559 -9.71 29.17 -6.26
CA THR A 559 -10.32 28.14 -5.41
C THR A 559 -10.87 27.01 -6.28
N LEU A 560 -10.60 25.77 -5.88
CA LEU A 560 -11.07 24.55 -6.51
C LEU A 560 -11.88 23.77 -5.46
N ASP A 561 -13.19 23.70 -5.68
CA ASP A 561 -14.17 23.19 -4.71
C ASP A 561 -15.13 22.15 -5.32
N ASP A 562 -15.98 21.57 -4.47
CA ASP A 562 -17.02 20.58 -4.77
C ASP A 562 -18.17 21.11 -5.63
N LYS A 563 -18.21 22.41 -5.92
CA LYS A 563 -19.13 22.99 -6.90
C LYS A 563 -18.66 22.72 -8.34
N LEU A 564 -17.39 22.38 -8.55
CA LEU A 564 -16.85 22.08 -9.87
C LEU A 564 -17.25 20.66 -10.33
N PRO A 565 -17.54 20.44 -11.63
CA PRO A 565 -17.92 19.12 -12.13
C PRO A 565 -16.91 18.01 -11.84
N ASP A 566 -17.42 16.85 -11.45
CA ASP A 566 -16.59 15.72 -11.02
C ASP A 566 -15.62 15.22 -12.12
N ASN A 567 -14.34 15.02 -11.75
CA ASN A 567 -13.22 14.72 -12.65
C ASN A 567 -12.84 15.87 -13.61
N LEU A 568 -13.15 17.13 -13.29
CA LEU A 568 -12.77 18.28 -14.11
C LEU A 568 -11.25 18.35 -14.33
N LYS A 569 -10.85 18.39 -15.60
CA LYS A 569 -9.46 18.65 -16.00
C LYS A 569 -9.28 20.11 -16.41
N LEU A 570 -8.62 20.89 -15.56
CA LEU A 570 -8.16 22.24 -15.88
C LEU A 570 -6.77 22.13 -16.48
N ILE A 571 -6.66 22.32 -17.80
CA ILE A 571 -5.46 22.08 -18.61
C ILE A 571 -5.00 23.37 -19.28
N GLY A 572 -3.75 23.76 -19.07
CA GLY A 572 -3.09 24.78 -19.89
C GLY A 572 -2.64 24.25 -21.25
N GLU A 573 -2.71 25.07 -22.29
CA GLU A 573 -2.05 24.80 -23.58
C GLU A 573 -0.55 25.15 -23.54
N ASN A 574 0.12 25.31 -24.68
CA ASN A 574 1.56 25.65 -24.76
C ASN A 574 1.72 26.98 -25.55
N PRO A 575 2.41 28.02 -25.04
CA PRO A 575 3.06 28.16 -23.72
C PRO A 575 2.12 27.93 -22.54
N SER A 576 2.66 27.69 -21.34
CA SER A 576 1.84 27.36 -20.16
C SER A 576 1.23 28.64 -19.54
N PRO A 577 -0.10 28.70 -19.29
CA PRO A 577 -0.74 29.84 -18.62
C PRO A 577 -0.23 30.05 -17.19
N VAL A 578 -0.34 31.29 -16.71
CA VAL A 578 0.28 31.76 -15.46
C VAL A 578 -0.78 32.11 -14.42
N VAL A 579 -0.61 31.62 -13.20
CA VAL A 579 -1.30 32.09 -11.98
C VAL A 579 -0.24 32.75 -11.10
N GLU A 580 -0.32 34.06 -10.90
CA GLU A 580 0.71 34.84 -10.17
C GLU A 580 0.07 35.73 -9.10
N VAL A 581 0.28 35.38 -7.83
CA VAL A 581 -0.43 35.98 -6.69
C VAL A 581 0.54 36.59 -5.67
N ASN A 582 0.21 37.79 -5.21
CA ASN A 582 1.11 38.61 -4.39
C ASN A 582 0.64 38.76 -2.94
N ALA A 583 -0.67 38.96 -2.72
CA ALA A 583 -1.25 39.42 -1.46
C ALA A 583 -2.34 38.48 -0.91
N ALA A 584 -2.12 37.17 -0.97
CA ALA A 584 -3.01 36.16 -0.40
C ALA A 584 -2.22 35.06 0.32
N THR A 585 -2.91 34.15 0.99
CA THR A 585 -2.30 32.95 1.62
C THR A 585 -1.85 31.93 0.58
N PHE A 586 -2.51 31.88 -0.58
CA PHE A 586 -2.27 30.89 -1.62
C PHE A 586 -2.50 31.46 -3.03
N ALA A 587 -1.86 30.87 -4.05
CA ALA A 587 -2.18 31.14 -5.45
C ALA A 587 -3.23 30.16 -6.00
N VAL A 588 -3.23 28.90 -5.53
CA VAL A 588 -4.28 27.90 -5.79
C VAL A 588 -4.67 27.21 -4.48
N HIS A 589 -5.97 26.97 -4.25
CA HIS A 589 -6.49 26.29 -3.08
C HIS A 589 -7.51 25.22 -3.48
N CYS A 590 -7.17 23.96 -3.24
CA CYS A 590 -8.07 22.82 -3.36
C CYS A 590 -8.72 22.59 -1.99
N THR A 591 -10.02 22.86 -1.86
CA THR A 591 -10.76 22.69 -0.59
C THR A 591 -11.54 21.38 -0.53
N SER A 592 -12.03 20.94 -1.69
CA SER A 592 -13.06 19.90 -1.83
C SER A 592 -13.20 19.53 -3.31
N GLY A 593 -14.02 18.53 -3.64
CA GLY A 593 -14.20 18.07 -5.03
C GLY A 593 -13.04 17.22 -5.54
N ARG A 594 -13.02 16.97 -6.86
CA ARG A 594 -12.18 15.94 -7.49
C ARG A 594 -11.81 16.30 -8.92
N GLY A 595 -10.52 16.33 -9.26
CA GLY A 595 -10.08 16.82 -10.56
C GLY A 595 -8.59 16.75 -10.83
N THR A 596 -8.16 17.45 -11.89
CA THR A 596 -6.75 17.54 -12.29
C THR A 596 -6.40 18.96 -12.71
N LEU A 597 -5.34 19.51 -12.11
CA LEU A 597 -4.68 20.73 -12.55
C LEU A 597 -3.41 20.37 -13.32
N GLU A 598 -3.36 20.73 -14.60
CA GLU A 598 -2.31 20.29 -15.52
C GLU A 598 -1.71 21.43 -16.34
N ASN A 599 -0.37 21.48 -16.39
CA ASN A 599 0.41 22.39 -17.25
C ASN A 599 0.17 23.90 -16.97
N PHE A 600 0.27 24.30 -15.70
CA PHE A 600 0.25 25.71 -15.28
C PHE A 600 1.61 26.16 -14.73
N ILE A 601 1.93 27.44 -14.91
CA ILE A 601 2.96 28.15 -14.15
C ILE A 601 2.27 28.80 -12.95
N ILE A 602 2.64 28.43 -11.74
CA ILE A 602 2.01 28.90 -10.50
C ILE A 602 3.09 29.58 -9.65
N ARG A 603 2.92 30.89 -9.44
CA ARG A 603 3.89 31.75 -8.77
C ARG A 603 3.23 32.44 -7.59
N HIS A 604 3.89 32.39 -6.44
CA HIS A 604 3.54 33.24 -5.31
C HIS A 604 4.67 34.23 -5.03
N ALA A 605 4.54 35.48 -5.50
CA ALA A 605 5.62 36.47 -5.45
C ALA A 605 5.84 37.07 -4.05
N GLY A 606 4.88 36.89 -3.13
CA GLY A 606 5.15 36.86 -1.69
C GLY A 606 5.16 38.19 -0.94
N GLY A 607 3.99 38.81 -0.76
CA GLY A 607 3.77 39.80 0.28
C GLY A 607 3.77 39.17 1.69
N ARG A 608 4.13 39.96 2.72
CA ARG A 608 3.92 39.59 4.12
C ARG A 608 2.45 39.85 4.47
N ILE A 609 1.72 38.80 4.86
CA ILE A 609 0.34 38.94 5.35
C ILE A 609 0.39 39.43 6.81
N SER A 610 0.01 40.67 7.04
CA SER A 610 -0.37 41.16 8.37
C SER A 610 -1.77 40.62 8.71
N PRO A 611 -2.01 40.05 9.90
CA PRO A 611 -3.36 39.72 10.33
C PRO A 611 -4.15 41.03 10.52
N THR A 612 -5.26 41.18 9.80
CA THR A 612 -6.17 42.32 9.90
C THR A 612 -7.46 41.90 10.60
N ASP A 613 -7.59 42.31 11.85
CA ASP A 613 -8.81 42.51 12.64
C ASP A 613 -10.03 41.59 12.34
N SER A 614 -10.07 40.46 13.05
CA SER A 614 -11.32 39.76 13.37
C SER A 614 -11.35 39.46 14.87
N HIS A 615 -12.22 40.15 15.62
CA HIS A 615 -12.30 40.02 17.09
C HIS A 615 -12.92 38.68 17.52
N THR A 616 -12.15 37.81 18.17
CA THR A 616 -12.48 37.18 19.47
C THR A 616 -11.28 36.43 20.06
N ASP A 617 -11.03 36.69 21.35
CA ASP A 617 -10.34 35.89 22.38
C ASP A 617 -8.89 35.38 22.19
N GLU A 618 -8.27 35.03 23.32
CA GLU A 618 -6.83 35.05 23.53
C GLU A 618 -6.09 33.77 23.09
N GLN A 619 -5.12 33.89 22.16
CA GLN A 619 -3.85 33.13 22.22
C GLN A 619 -2.73 33.59 21.25
N ASP A 620 -1.51 33.69 21.79
CA ASP A 620 -0.18 33.61 21.12
C ASP A 620 0.12 34.60 19.94
N PRO A 621 0.72 35.78 20.21
CA PRO A 621 0.91 36.86 19.22
C PRO A 621 2.08 36.66 18.23
N LYS A 622 2.36 35.43 17.75
CA LYS A 622 3.53 35.12 16.90
C LYS A 622 3.31 34.15 15.73
N LYS A 623 2.11 34.08 15.13
CA LYS A 623 1.86 33.28 13.90
C LYS A 623 1.38 34.13 12.71
N THR A 624 2.31 34.79 12.04
CA THR A 624 2.09 35.26 10.66
C THR A 624 1.93 34.04 9.74
N LEU A 625 0.83 33.99 8.98
CA LEU A 625 0.64 32.94 7.97
C LEU A 625 1.73 33.08 6.89
N ARG A 626 2.34 31.94 6.55
CA ARG A 626 3.37 31.85 5.50
C ARG A 626 2.69 31.49 4.18
N PRO A 627 2.98 32.20 3.09
CA PRO A 627 2.30 31.96 1.81
C PRO A 627 2.66 30.60 1.22
N MET A 628 1.79 30.11 0.34
CA MET A 628 1.95 28.82 -0.35
C MET A 628 1.61 29.01 -1.83
N ALA A 629 2.28 28.33 -2.77
CA ALA A 629 1.84 28.39 -4.16
C ALA A 629 0.56 27.56 -4.37
N ILE A 630 0.50 26.36 -3.80
CA ILE A 630 -0.70 25.50 -3.78
C ILE A 630 -1.02 25.07 -2.34
N SER A 631 -2.28 25.25 -1.93
CA SER A 631 -2.88 24.63 -0.75
C SER A 631 -3.76 23.45 -1.18
N ILE A 632 -3.52 22.26 -0.63
CA ILE A 632 -4.41 21.09 -0.78
C ILE A 632 -4.99 20.79 0.60
N ALA A 633 -6.15 21.39 0.87
CA ALA A 633 -6.86 21.31 2.14
C ALA A 633 -7.96 20.24 2.16
N GLY A 634 -8.38 19.76 0.99
CA GLY A 634 -9.29 18.62 0.83
C GLY A 634 -9.57 18.29 -0.64
N GLY A 635 -10.23 17.16 -0.87
CA GLY A 635 -10.60 16.66 -2.20
C GLY A 635 -9.50 15.92 -2.97
N GLU A 636 -9.91 15.12 -3.95
CA GLU A 636 -9.02 14.33 -4.82
C GLU A 636 -8.43 15.18 -5.95
N TRP A 637 -7.45 16.03 -5.64
CA TRP A 637 -6.82 16.90 -6.65
C TRP A 637 -5.45 16.40 -7.09
N LYS A 638 -5.38 15.93 -8.34
CA LYS A 638 -4.11 15.61 -9.00
C LYS A 638 -3.46 16.87 -9.57
N ILE A 639 -2.25 17.19 -9.11
CA ILE A 639 -1.42 18.26 -9.68
C ILE A 639 -0.37 17.61 -10.60
N THR A 640 -0.28 18.03 -11.86
CA THR A 640 0.68 17.42 -12.80
C THR A 640 1.25 18.36 -13.85
N ARG A 641 2.52 18.16 -14.23
CA ARG A 641 3.24 18.97 -15.24
C ARG A 641 3.27 20.49 -14.96
N CYS A 642 3.00 20.92 -13.72
CA CYS A 642 3.01 22.34 -13.34
C CYS A 642 4.42 22.80 -12.95
N ARG A 643 4.73 24.07 -13.20
CA ARG A 643 5.94 24.76 -12.71
C ARG A 643 5.55 25.68 -11.55
N ILE A 644 6.15 25.50 -10.38
CA ILE A 644 5.65 26.05 -9.10
C ILE A 644 6.78 26.78 -8.36
N SER A 645 6.58 28.03 -7.94
CA SER A 645 7.53 28.77 -7.08
C SER A 645 6.87 29.66 -6.01
N CYS A 646 7.58 29.88 -4.89
CA CYS A 646 7.07 30.65 -3.75
C CYS A 646 8.22 31.37 -3.00
N SER A 647 8.45 32.63 -3.35
CA SER A 647 9.58 33.46 -2.88
C SER A 647 9.66 33.66 -1.36
N ALA A 648 8.53 33.52 -0.67
CA ALA A 648 8.35 33.84 0.75
C ALA A 648 7.84 32.67 1.60
N GLY A 649 7.61 31.50 1.01
CA GLY A 649 6.98 30.37 1.70
C GLY A 649 7.23 29.01 1.04
N SER A 650 6.18 28.19 0.93
CA SER A 650 6.27 26.80 0.42
C SER A 650 5.65 26.64 -0.97
N GLY A 651 6.11 25.65 -1.74
CA GLY A 651 5.52 25.30 -3.03
C GLY A 651 4.11 24.73 -2.87
N ILE A 652 3.99 23.50 -2.38
CA ILE A 652 2.72 22.83 -2.09
C ILE A 652 2.62 22.55 -0.59
N SER A 653 1.43 22.65 -0.01
CA SER A 653 1.12 22.06 1.30
C SER A 653 -0.07 21.11 1.18
N VAL A 654 0.04 19.95 1.84
CA VAL A 654 -1.02 18.96 1.98
C VAL A 654 -1.49 18.95 3.43
N ALA A 655 -2.79 19.05 3.66
CA ALA A 655 -3.39 19.12 5.00
C ALA A 655 -3.53 17.76 5.70
N ALA A 656 -3.92 17.82 6.97
CA ALA A 656 -4.20 16.64 7.80
C ALA A 656 -5.37 15.82 7.21
N GLY A 657 -5.23 14.50 7.13
CA GLY A 657 -6.27 13.61 6.62
C GLY A 657 -6.50 13.64 5.11
N VAL A 658 -5.71 14.41 4.35
CA VAL A 658 -5.83 14.53 2.89
C VAL A 658 -4.78 13.67 2.20
N GLU A 659 -5.16 12.90 1.18
CA GLU A 659 -4.22 12.26 0.24
C GLU A 659 -4.06 13.12 -1.03
N ALA A 660 -2.83 13.46 -1.39
CA ALA A 660 -2.53 14.25 -2.59
C ALA A 660 -1.71 13.46 -3.63
N ILE A 661 -1.97 13.72 -4.92
CA ILE A 661 -1.16 13.18 -6.02
C ILE A 661 -0.46 14.31 -6.76
N VAL A 662 0.88 14.40 -6.62
CA VAL A 662 1.71 15.39 -7.33
C VAL A 662 2.71 14.67 -8.23
N SER A 663 2.66 14.94 -9.53
CA SER A 663 3.39 14.12 -10.51
C SER A 663 3.99 14.91 -11.68
N HIS A 664 5.27 14.70 -11.98
CA HIS A 664 5.97 15.36 -13.08
C HIS A 664 6.01 16.91 -12.99
N CYS A 665 5.86 17.49 -11.79
CA CYS A 665 5.95 18.93 -11.57
C CYS A 665 7.40 19.40 -11.41
N ILE A 666 7.66 20.68 -11.71
CA ILE A 666 8.94 21.36 -11.46
C ILE A 666 8.71 22.39 -10.36
N ILE A 667 9.21 22.13 -9.16
CA ILE A 667 9.07 23.00 -7.99
C ILE A 667 10.43 23.66 -7.76
N LEU A 668 10.47 24.99 -7.78
CA LEU A 668 11.72 25.75 -7.70
C LEU A 668 11.57 27.04 -6.90
N GLU A 669 12.68 27.60 -6.42
CA GLU A 669 12.73 28.95 -5.83
C GLU A 669 11.69 29.11 -4.70
N VAL A 670 11.71 28.16 -3.77
CA VAL A 670 10.80 28.08 -2.62
C VAL A 670 11.55 28.40 -1.34
N LYS A 671 11.06 29.36 -0.55
CA LYS A 671 11.77 29.85 0.63
C LYS A 671 11.86 28.84 1.77
N LEU A 672 10.87 27.95 1.87
CA LEU A 672 10.72 26.97 2.94
C LEU A 672 10.84 25.56 2.38
N ALA A 673 9.71 24.91 2.05
CA ALA A 673 9.71 23.58 1.47
C ALA A 673 9.11 23.54 0.06
N GLY A 674 9.60 22.64 -0.78
CA GLY A 674 8.98 22.33 -2.08
C GLY A 674 7.59 21.74 -1.89
N ILE A 675 7.48 20.69 -1.09
CA ILE A 675 6.22 20.13 -0.59
C ILE A 675 6.30 19.99 0.94
N VAL A 676 5.29 20.51 1.65
CA VAL A 676 5.01 20.19 3.05
C VAL A 676 3.87 19.18 3.10
N VAL A 677 4.05 18.08 3.82
CA VAL A 677 2.94 17.23 4.26
C VAL A 677 2.72 17.51 5.75
N LEU A 678 1.54 18.02 6.10
CA LEU A 678 1.19 18.38 7.47
C LEU A 678 0.86 17.13 8.32
N GLU A 679 0.64 17.32 9.62
CA GLU A 679 0.43 16.20 10.55
C GLU A 679 -0.79 15.37 10.15
N GLY A 680 -0.60 14.05 9.97
CA GLY A 680 -1.64 13.16 9.45
C GLY A 680 -1.98 13.30 7.96
N GLY A 681 -1.26 14.12 7.19
CA GLY A 681 -1.42 14.23 5.73
C GLY A 681 -0.75 13.08 4.97
N GLN A 682 -1.22 12.78 3.76
CA GLN A 682 -0.75 11.65 2.96
C GLN A 682 -0.53 12.00 1.46
N GLY A 683 0.14 11.14 0.70
CA GLY A 683 0.17 11.30 -0.76
C GLY A 683 1.21 10.51 -1.54
N LEU A 684 1.00 10.49 -2.86
CA LEU A 684 1.94 10.00 -3.86
C LEU A 684 2.61 11.17 -4.59
N PHE A 685 3.92 11.22 -4.49
CA PHE A 685 4.76 12.26 -5.07
C PHE A 685 5.75 11.58 -6.04
N GLU A 686 5.45 11.57 -7.34
CA GLU A 686 6.26 10.86 -8.34
C GLU A 686 6.93 11.77 -9.39
N LYS A 687 8.20 11.50 -9.70
CA LYS A 687 8.94 12.08 -10.84
C LYS A 687 8.97 13.62 -10.87
N ASN A 688 8.83 14.27 -9.72
CA ASN A 688 8.90 15.72 -9.60
C ASN A 688 10.37 16.17 -9.53
N LYS A 689 10.68 17.35 -10.08
CA LYS A 689 12.00 17.98 -9.95
C LYS A 689 11.95 19.14 -8.96
N PHE A 690 12.92 19.17 -8.04
CA PHE A 690 13.13 20.20 -7.05
C PHE A 690 14.49 20.86 -7.24
N THR A 691 14.56 22.19 -7.15
CA THR A 691 15.82 22.96 -7.19
C THR A 691 15.68 24.28 -6.44
N ASN A 692 16.75 24.79 -5.83
CA ASN A 692 16.76 26.03 -5.06
C ASN A 692 15.68 26.08 -3.95
N CYS A 693 15.52 24.98 -3.21
CA CYS A 693 14.63 24.91 -2.04
C CYS A 693 15.37 25.39 -0.77
N GLY A 694 14.77 26.29 0.02
CA GLY A 694 15.42 26.90 1.18
C GLY A 694 15.72 25.91 2.31
N PHE A 695 14.68 25.36 2.93
CA PHE A 695 14.80 24.44 4.08
C PHE A 695 14.79 22.95 3.66
N ALA A 696 13.85 22.57 2.79
CA ALA A 696 13.73 21.19 2.30
C ALA A 696 13.10 21.11 0.89
N ALA A 697 13.38 20.07 0.11
CA ALA A 697 12.51 19.74 -1.02
C ALA A 697 11.19 19.11 -0.54
N PHE A 698 11.30 18.14 0.38
CA PHE A 698 10.17 17.52 1.07
C PHE A 698 10.29 17.73 2.59
N LEU A 699 9.22 18.22 3.21
CA LEU A 699 9.06 18.31 4.67
C LEU A 699 7.87 17.47 5.11
N LEU A 700 8.14 16.29 5.67
CA LEU A 700 7.13 15.38 6.24
C LEU A 700 7.05 15.60 7.75
N LYS A 701 5.85 15.90 8.26
CA LYS A 701 5.58 16.13 9.69
C LYS A 701 5.04 14.87 10.39
N LYS A 702 4.90 14.99 11.71
CA LYS A 702 4.42 13.92 12.60
C LYS A 702 3.17 13.23 12.06
N ASN A 703 3.09 11.90 12.18
CA ASN A 703 1.97 11.08 11.71
C ASN A 703 1.65 11.16 10.20
N SER A 704 2.45 11.86 9.37
CA SER A 704 2.25 11.85 7.92
C SER A 704 2.76 10.56 7.27
N SER A 705 2.22 10.22 6.09
CA SER A 705 2.61 9.04 5.31
C SER A 705 2.75 9.40 3.83
N ALA A 706 3.97 9.38 3.29
CA ALA A 706 4.22 9.77 1.91
C ALA A 706 4.93 8.67 1.11
N ARG A 707 4.52 8.47 -0.15
CA ARG A 707 5.31 7.72 -1.13
C ARG A 707 6.03 8.68 -2.07
N LEU A 708 7.36 8.74 -1.96
CA LEU A 708 8.23 9.56 -2.80
C LEU A 708 8.91 8.64 -3.82
N LEU A 709 8.51 8.69 -5.10
CA LEU A 709 8.98 7.78 -6.13
C LEU A 709 9.71 8.50 -7.28
N GLY A 710 10.99 8.22 -7.48
CA GLY A 710 11.76 8.69 -8.64
C GLY A 710 11.87 10.22 -8.77
N ASN A 711 11.74 10.97 -7.66
CA ASN A 711 11.90 12.42 -7.67
C ASN A 711 13.38 12.83 -7.79
N HIS A 712 13.62 14.03 -8.31
CA HIS A 712 14.95 14.58 -8.53
C HIS A 712 15.11 15.84 -7.69
N VAL A 713 15.81 15.70 -6.55
CA VAL A 713 16.04 16.75 -5.56
C VAL A 713 17.48 17.23 -5.65
N THR A 714 17.69 18.45 -6.14
CA THR A 714 19.02 19.05 -6.21
C THR A 714 19.07 20.46 -5.62
N ASP A 715 20.27 20.89 -5.26
CA ASP A 715 20.62 22.31 -5.04
C ASP A 715 19.76 23.03 -3.97
N GLY A 716 19.23 22.30 -2.98
CA GLY A 716 18.62 22.90 -1.79
C GLY A 716 19.65 23.57 -0.89
N ALA A 717 19.29 24.65 -0.20
CA ALA A 717 20.21 25.36 0.68
C ALA A 717 20.48 24.60 2.00
N GLU A 718 19.45 23.96 2.57
CA GLU A 718 19.58 23.05 3.71
C GLU A 718 19.36 21.58 3.29
N THR A 719 18.22 20.97 3.63
CA THR A 719 18.03 19.52 3.53
C THR A 719 17.43 19.10 2.18
N GLY A 720 17.72 17.90 1.70
CA GLY A 720 16.95 17.29 0.60
C GLY A 720 15.56 16.86 1.06
N ILE A 721 15.48 15.80 1.86
CA ILE A 721 14.24 15.27 2.46
C ILE A 721 14.33 15.35 3.99
N PHE A 722 13.40 16.05 4.63
CA PHE A 722 13.32 16.17 6.09
C PHE A 722 12.05 15.50 6.61
N CYS A 723 12.23 14.47 7.44
CA CYS A 723 11.14 13.70 8.05
C CYS A 723 11.18 13.81 9.57
N GLN A 724 10.11 14.31 10.17
CA GLN A 724 9.92 14.33 11.63
C GLN A 724 8.71 13.47 12.00
N ASP A 725 8.92 12.42 12.78
CA ASP A 725 7.88 11.51 13.31
C ASP A 725 6.90 11.00 12.21
N ALA A 726 7.44 10.81 11.00
CA ALA A 726 6.70 10.49 9.79
C ALA A 726 6.95 9.04 9.32
N SER A 727 6.10 8.56 8.41
CA SER A 727 6.14 7.22 7.84
C SER A 727 6.11 7.25 6.31
N GLY A 728 6.29 6.09 5.68
CA GLY A 728 6.14 5.92 4.23
C GLY A 728 7.38 5.38 3.53
N LEU A 729 7.39 5.51 2.20
CA LEU A 729 8.35 4.86 1.31
C LEU A 729 8.99 5.87 0.37
N VAL A 730 10.33 5.93 0.38
CA VAL A 730 11.15 6.81 -0.45
C VAL A 730 11.99 5.92 -1.36
N GLU A 731 11.58 5.83 -2.63
CA GLU A 731 12.01 4.82 -3.59
C GLU A 731 12.58 5.46 -4.87
N ASP A 732 13.79 5.03 -5.28
CA ASP A 732 14.49 5.43 -6.52
C ASP A 732 14.72 6.94 -6.72
N ASN A 733 14.73 7.75 -5.65
CA ASN A 733 14.92 9.20 -5.74
C ASN A 733 16.41 9.56 -5.89
N PHE A 734 16.69 10.62 -6.65
CA PHE A 734 18.01 11.24 -6.75
C PHE A 734 18.07 12.48 -5.86
N ILE A 735 19.00 12.51 -4.90
CA ILE A 735 19.08 13.53 -3.84
C ILE A 735 20.53 14.04 -3.75
N ALA A 736 20.83 15.17 -4.37
CA ALA A 736 22.21 15.63 -4.53
C ALA A 736 22.44 17.13 -4.34
N ASN A 737 23.70 17.51 -4.13
CA ASN A 737 24.19 18.90 -4.05
C ASN A 737 23.55 19.80 -2.98
N ASN A 738 22.68 19.29 -2.08
CA ASN A 738 22.04 20.11 -1.06
C ASN A 738 23.08 20.62 -0.05
N GLY A 739 22.95 21.84 0.47
CA GLY A 739 23.94 22.47 1.36
C GLY A 739 24.02 21.84 2.75
N GLY A 740 22.92 21.24 3.21
CA GLY A 740 22.80 20.46 4.43
C GLY A 740 22.92 18.95 4.20
N CYS A 741 22.12 18.16 4.91
CA CYS A 741 22.08 16.70 4.72
C CYS A 741 21.21 16.32 3.51
N GLY A 742 21.52 15.19 2.86
CA GLY A 742 20.64 14.65 1.82
C GLY A 742 19.27 14.26 2.39
N VAL A 743 19.27 13.48 3.47
CA VAL A 743 18.09 13.05 4.20
C VAL A 743 18.26 13.28 5.70
N VAL A 744 17.22 13.75 6.38
CA VAL A 744 17.12 13.80 7.85
C VAL A 744 15.89 13.01 8.30
N ALA A 745 16.07 12.08 9.24
CA ALA A 745 15.01 11.34 9.92
C ALA A 745 15.11 11.60 11.43
N LYS A 746 14.04 12.15 12.02
CA LYS A 746 14.02 12.67 13.39
C LYS A 746 12.78 12.21 14.16
N GLY A 747 12.97 11.81 15.42
CA GLY A 747 11.86 11.50 16.34
C GLY A 747 11.51 10.01 16.36
N SER A 748 10.90 9.54 17.46
CA SER A 748 10.68 8.11 17.73
C SER A 748 9.77 7.40 16.73
N ASP A 749 8.88 8.15 16.08
CA ASP A 749 7.94 7.59 15.11
C ASP A 749 8.38 7.78 13.66
N ALA A 750 9.61 8.26 13.43
CA ALA A 750 10.24 8.32 12.11
C ALA A 750 10.61 6.92 11.59
N LYS A 751 9.62 6.25 11.01
CA LYS A 751 9.65 4.88 10.46
C LYS A 751 9.50 4.90 8.94
N ILE A 752 10.33 5.72 8.29
CA ILE A 752 10.40 5.85 6.83
C ILE A 752 11.33 4.79 6.26
N ILE A 753 10.98 4.23 5.11
CA ILE A 753 11.78 3.23 4.41
C ILE A 753 12.37 3.85 3.15
N PHE A 754 13.70 3.87 3.06
CA PHE A 754 14.47 4.44 1.96
C PHE A 754 15.11 3.31 1.14
N ARG A 755 14.68 3.16 -0.11
CA ARG A 755 15.12 2.10 -1.03
C ARG A 755 15.61 2.63 -2.37
N GLY A 756 16.72 2.11 -2.89
CA GLY A 756 17.20 2.42 -4.26
C GLY A 756 17.62 3.88 -4.51
N ASN A 757 17.63 4.74 -3.49
CA ASN A 757 17.90 6.16 -3.65
C ASN A 757 19.39 6.42 -3.88
N ARG A 758 19.68 7.50 -4.59
CA ARG A 758 21.04 7.97 -4.89
C ARG A 758 21.29 9.27 -4.16
N VAL A 759 22.02 9.22 -3.05
CA VAL A 759 22.23 10.34 -2.11
C VAL A 759 23.68 10.84 -2.20
N VAL A 760 23.90 11.86 -3.04
CA VAL A 760 25.22 12.16 -3.61
C VAL A 760 25.69 13.60 -3.36
N ALA A 761 26.95 13.79 -2.96
CA ALA A 761 27.64 15.10 -2.91
C ALA A 761 26.97 16.21 -2.05
N ASN A 762 26.13 15.83 -1.07
CA ASN A 762 25.49 16.78 -0.16
C ASN A 762 26.50 17.41 0.82
N GLY A 763 26.18 18.60 1.30
CA GLY A 763 27.07 19.49 2.05
C GLY A 763 27.33 19.08 3.50
N GLN A 764 26.50 18.17 4.04
CA GLN A 764 26.69 17.51 5.32
C GLN A 764 26.66 15.98 5.13
N ALA A 765 25.87 15.25 5.91
CA ALA A 765 25.77 13.80 5.81
C ALA A 765 24.88 13.37 4.63
N GLY A 766 25.03 12.13 4.16
CA GLY A 766 24.07 11.53 3.23
C GLY A 766 22.71 11.34 3.92
N PHE A 767 22.71 10.53 4.97
CA PHE A 767 21.59 10.37 5.90
C PHE A 767 21.97 10.84 7.30
N PHE A 768 21.02 11.48 8.00
CA PHE A 768 21.15 11.85 9.41
C PHE A 768 19.94 11.33 10.21
N CYS A 769 20.17 10.41 11.14
CA CYS A 769 19.16 9.80 12.01
C CYS A 769 19.35 10.31 13.43
N CYS A 770 18.33 10.92 14.04
CA CYS A 770 18.41 11.49 15.39
C CYS A 770 17.11 11.35 16.21
N ASP A 771 17.22 11.65 17.50
CA ASP A 771 16.11 11.75 18.46
C ASP A 771 15.19 10.51 18.50
N GLY A 772 15.77 9.31 18.48
CA GLY A 772 15.03 8.04 18.51
C GLY A 772 14.57 7.48 17.16
N ALA A 773 14.87 8.15 16.04
CA ALA A 773 14.47 7.70 14.70
C ALA A 773 14.93 6.27 14.37
N SER A 774 14.04 5.50 13.74
CA SER A 774 14.25 4.09 13.38
C SER A 774 13.94 3.77 11.90
N PRO A 775 14.44 4.58 10.93
CA PRO A 775 14.20 4.33 9.52
C PRO A 775 14.93 3.07 9.02
N ILE A 776 14.41 2.48 7.95
CA ILE A 776 15.11 1.42 7.20
C ILE A 776 15.75 2.07 5.97
N ILE A 777 17.07 1.93 5.85
CA ILE A 777 17.89 2.44 4.76
C ILE A 777 18.45 1.20 4.07
N THR A 778 17.85 0.80 2.94
CA THR A 778 18.19 -0.44 2.22
C THR A 778 18.51 -0.19 0.74
N ASP A 779 19.52 -0.87 0.20
CA ASP A 779 19.82 -0.88 -1.25
C ASP A 779 20.12 0.53 -1.85
N ASN A 780 20.58 1.51 -1.07
CA ASN A 780 20.85 2.89 -1.54
C ASN A 780 22.32 3.10 -1.95
N GLU A 781 22.57 4.03 -2.88
CA GLU A 781 23.90 4.55 -3.22
C GLU A 781 24.14 5.86 -2.46
N ILE A 782 25.07 5.87 -1.51
CA ILE A 782 25.34 7.00 -0.61
C ILE A 782 26.80 7.45 -0.80
N ARG A 783 27.04 8.50 -1.61
CA ARG A 783 28.39 8.81 -2.10
C ARG A 783 28.80 10.27 -2.05
N GLN A 784 30.10 10.53 -1.90
CA GLN A 784 30.73 11.86 -2.05
C GLN A 784 30.21 12.97 -1.10
N ASN A 785 29.39 12.63 -0.11
CA ASN A 785 28.86 13.60 0.86
C ASN A 785 30.01 14.19 1.71
N LYS A 786 29.92 15.48 2.07
CA LYS A 786 31.03 16.22 2.72
C LYS A 786 31.23 15.89 4.20
N ARG A 787 30.34 15.09 4.79
CA ARG A 787 30.46 14.51 6.14
C ARG A 787 30.20 13.00 6.06
N ALA A 788 29.83 12.35 7.17
CA ALA A 788 29.58 10.91 7.18
C ALA A 788 28.53 10.46 6.15
N GLY A 789 28.67 9.24 5.63
CA GLY A 789 27.70 8.66 4.69
C GLY A 789 26.33 8.49 5.36
N VAL A 790 26.30 7.78 6.49
CA VAL A 790 25.16 7.73 7.41
C VAL A 790 25.62 8.16 8.81
N LEU A 791 24.91 9.13 9.39
CA LEU A 791 25.16 9.68 10.72
C LEU A 791 24.00 9.28 11.65
N VAL A 792 24.29 8.66 12.78
CA VAL A 792 23.29 8.14 13.73
C VAL A 792 23.59 8.66 15.13
N LYS A 793 22.62 9.33 15.77
CA LYS A 793 22.81 9.86 17.14
C LYS A 793 21.57 9.93 18.03
N THR A 794 21.79 10.29 19.29
CA THR A 794 20.74 10.65 20.26
C THR A 794 19.65 9.56 20.33
N ARG A 795 20.08 8.33 20.59
CA ARG A 795 19.24 7.11 20.66
C ARG A 795 18.51 6.70 19.37
N ALA A 796 18.80 7.31 18.21
CA ALA A 796 18.34 6.76 16.94
C ALA A 796 18.90 5.34 16.72
N SER A 797 18.08 4.47 16.11
CA SER A 797 18.38 3.05 15.89
C SER A 797 17.86 2.60 14.52
N PRO A 798 18.43 3.12 13.41
CA PRO A 798 18.06 2.73 12.06
C PRO A 798 18.48 1.29 11.73
N ARG A 799 17.88 0.71 10.69
CA ARG A 799 18.39 -0.48 10.02
C ARG A 799 19.07 -0.06 8.71
N ILE A 800 20.37 -0.29 8.58
CA ILE A 800 21.19 0.10 7.44
C ILE A 800 21.63 -1.19 6.76
N ALA A 801 20.98 -1.58 5.67
CA ALA A 801 21.18 -2.87 5.01
C ALA A 801 21.59 -2.74 3.53
N LYS A 802 22.55 -3.52 3.05
CA LYS A 802 22.86 -3.68 1.60
C LYS A 802 23.14 -2.38 0.82
N ASN A 803 23.46 -1.27 1.49
CA ASN A 803 23.77 0.01 0.85
C ASN A 803 25.23 0.02 0.35
N VAL A 804 25.54 0.86 -0.62
CA VAL A 804 26.92 1.15 -1.03
C VAL A 804 27.28 2.57 -0.60
N ILE A 805 28.19 2.68 0.37
CA ILE A 805 28.53 3.91 1.08
C ILE A 805 29.99 4.26 0.82
N SER A 806 30.28 5.24 -0.04
CA SER A 806 31.67 5.50 -0.45
C SER A 806 32.08 6.93 -0.75
N CYS A 807 33.39 7.18 -0.71
CA CYS A 807 34.00 8.46 -1.07
C CYS A 807 33.57 9.64 -0.18
N GLY A 808 33.13 9.38 1.05
CA GLY A 808 32.82 10.41 2.05
C GLY A 808 34.09 11.09 2.59
N ARG A 809 33.93 12.33 3.09
CA ARG A 809 35.03 13.08 3.74
C ARG A 809 35.18 12.82 5.24
N GLU A 810 34.23 12.14 5.84
CA GLU A 810 34.21 11.70 7.24
C GLU A 810 34.11 10.15 7.24
N ALA A 811 33.67 9.53 8.33
CA ALA A 811 33.48 8.08 8.39
C ALA A 811 32.34 7.59 7.47
N GLY A 812 32.41 6.36 6.99
CA GLY A 812 31.35 5.78 6.13
C GLY A 812 30.01 5.73 6.86
N ILE A 813 29.99 5.11 8.03
CA ILE A 813 28.89 5.20 9.01
C ILE A 813 29.45 5.72 10.33
N TYR A 814 28.75 6.66 10.97
CA TYR A 814 29.16 7.26 12.24
C TYR A 814 28.03 7.19 13.27
N VAL A 815 28.26 6.48 14.39
CA VAL A 815 27.27 6.21 15.45
C VAL A 815 27.75 6.83 16.77
N PHE A 816 26.99 7.77 17.33
CA PHE A 816 27.40 8.49 18.55
C PHE A 816 26.25 8.97 19.45
N GLU A 817 26.55 9.56 20.62
CA GLU A 817 25.56 10.02 21.62
C GLU A 817 24.49 8.95 21.95
N GLY A 818 24.92 7.73 22.26
CA GLY A 818 24.01 6.61 22.53
C GLY A 818 23.15 6.16 21.35
N GLY A 819 23.51 6.53 20.11
CA GLY A 819 22.93 5.94 18.90
C GLY A 819 23.23 4.43 18.80
N ALA A 820 22.33 3.69 18.17
CA ALA A 820 22.38 2.25 17.99
C ALA A 820 21.98 1.88 16.54
N GLY A 821 21.39 0.70 16.33
CA GLY A 821 20.90 0.25 15.04
C GLY A 821 21.57 -1.01 14.53
N PHE A 822 21.02 -1.58 13.46
CA PHE A 822 21.49 -2.80 12.83
C PHE A 822 22.07 -2.49 11.45
N ILE A 823 23.36 -2.79 11.27
CA ILE A 823 24.16 -2.43 10.10
C ILE A 823 24.59 -3.74 9.45
N GLU A 824 23.97 -4.13 8.33
CA GLU A 824 24.20 -5.44 7.72
C GLU A 824 24.50 -5.41 6.21
N GLU A 825 25.42 -6.25 5.77
CA GLU A 825 25.64 -6.56 4.34
C GLU A 825 25.95 -5.35 3.43
N ASN A 826 26.34 -4.20 4.00
CA ASN A 826 26.70 -2.99 3.26
C ASN A 826 28.11 -3.09 2.66
N GLU A 827 28.33 -2.38 1.55
CA GLU A 827 29.66 -2.11 0.98
C GLU A 827 30.09 -0.69 1.36
N VAL A 828 30.95 -0.57 2.37
CA VAL A 828 31.47 0.71 2.89
C VAL A 828 32.91 0.86 2.43
N ARG A 829 33.24 1.88 1.62
CA ARG A 829 34.61 2.00 1.08
C ARG A 829 35.09 3.38 0.68
N ASP A 830 36.39 3.50 0.46
CA ASP A 830 37.04 4.68 -0.12
C ASP A 830 36.77 5.98 0.68
N ASN A 831 36.53 5.85 1.99
CA ASN A 831 36.17 6.98 2.85
C ASN A 831 37.41 7.64 3.47
N SER A 832 37.35 8.95 3.67
CA SER A 832 38.52 9.75 4.11
C SER A 832 38.84 9.62 5.61
N ASN A 833 38.01 8.89 6.35
CA ASN A 833 38.17 8.50 7.75
C ASN A 833 37.63 7.06 7.90
N ALA A 834 37.55 6.53 9.11
CA ALA A 834 37.22 5.11 9.37
C ALA A 834 35.94 4.63 8.69
N GLY A 835 35.90 3.36 8.29
CA GLY A 835 34.74 2.80 7.58
C GLY A 835 33.46 2.85 8.44
N VAL A 836 33.54 2.35 9.67
CA VAL A 836 32.53 2.55 10.72
C VAL A 836 33.19 3.18 11.94
N LEU A 837 32.71 4.35 12.36
CA LEU A 837 33.16 5.03 13.57
C LEU A 837 32.08 4.97 14.65
N VAL A 838 32.45 4.61 15.87
CA VAL A 838 31.53 4.55 17.03
C VAL A 838 32.13 5.32 18.21
N THR A 839 31.38 6.27 18.78
CA THR A 839 31.88 7.08 19.89
C THR A 839 30.79 7.49 20.89
N THR A 840 31.17 8.10 22.02
CA THR A 840 30.25 8.71 23.02
C THR A 840 29.05 7.81 23.36
N GLY A 841 29.33 6.58 23.81
CA GLY A 841 28.31 5.61 24.21
C GLY A 841 27.48 4.96 23.09
N GLY A 842 27.80 5.21 21.81
CA GLY A 842 27.15 4.53 20.68
C GLY A 842 27.35 3.01 20.70
N ARG A 843 26.33 2.25 20.28
CA ARG A 843 26.29 0.77 20.35
C ARG A 843 25.53 0.16 19.16
N PRO A 844 26.09 0.14 17.94
CA PRO A 844 25.50 -0.57 16.80
C PRO A 844 25.74 -2.08 16.85
N HIS A 845 24.92 -2.81 16.10
CA HIS A 845 25.17 -4.19 15.71
C HIS A 845 25.63 -4.19 14.24
N VAL A 846 26.82 -4.73 13.95
CA VAL A 846 27.50 -4.62 12.65
C VAL A 846 27.81 -6.01 12.13
N VAL A 847 27.12 -6.46 11.08
CA VAL A 847 27.03 -7.87 10.66
C VAL A 847 27.32 -8.07 9.16
N ARG A 848 28.26 -8.93 8.78
CA ARG A 848 28.56 -9.32 7.38
C ARG A 848 28.82 -8.15 6.39
N ASN A 849 29.24 -6.98 6.86
CA ASN A 849 29.56 -5.83 6.00
C ASN A 849 30.93 -6.01 5.33
N LYS A 850 31.11 -5.42 4.14
CA LYS A 850 32.41 -5.27 3.48
C LYS A 850 32.89 -3.85 3.70
N ILE A 851 33.93 -3.66 4.50
CA ILE A 851 34.44 -2.35 4.91
C ILE A 851 35.90 -2.26 4.49
N ARG A 852 36.23 -1.54 3.40
CA ARG A 852 37.56 -1.60 2.75
C ARG A 852 38.01 -0.25 2.17
N GLY A 853 39.31 -0.02 1.98
CA GLY A 853 39.82 1.16 1.28
C GLY A 853 39.64 2.50 2.01
N SER A 854 39.33 2.49 3.31
CA SER A 854 39.28 3.70 4.13
C SER A 854 40.71 4.20 4.41
N LEU A 855 40.92 5.53 4.48
CA LEU A 855 42.24 6.14 4.82
C LEU A 855 42.62 5.99 6.31
N TYR A 856 41.74 5.37 7.08
CA TYR A 856 41.85 5.08 8.51
C TYR A 856 41.51 3.59 8.70
N GLU A 857 41.13 3.19 9.89
CA GLU A 857 40.78 1.82 10.25
C GLU A 857 39.44 1.40 9.63
N GLY A 858 39.23 0.10 9.42
CA GLY A 858 37.92 -0.42 8.99
C GLY A 858 36.82 -0.11 10.01
N VAL A 859 37.10 -0.36 11.30
CA VAL A 859 36.23 -0.01 12.44
C VAL A 859 37.04 0.79 13.46
N TRP A 860 36.53 1.93 13.91
CA TRP A 860 37.13 2.69 15.02
C TRP A 860 36.11 2.88 16.15
N VAL A 861 36.45 2.43 17.37
CA VAL A 861 35.60 2.57 18.56
C VAL A 861 36.34 3.38 19.63
N CYS A 862 35.78 4.52 20.03
CA CYS A 862 36.42 5.47 20.95
C CYS A 862 35.44 6.03 22.02
N LYS A 863 35.96 6.69 23.05
CA LYS A 863 35.20 7.46 24.07
C LYS A 863 33.98 6.74 24.64
N ASN A 864 34.21 5.56 25.24
CA ASN A 864 33.18 4.69 25.80
C ASN A 864 32.13 4.19 24.77
N GLY A 865 32.47 4.17 23.48
CA GLY A 865 31.71 3.46 22.46
C GLY A 865 31.70 1.94 22.69
N GLY A 866 30.87 1.23 21.93
CA GLY A 866 30.75 -0.22 22.01
C GLY A 866 29.92 -0.80 20.87
N GLY A 867 29.39 -2.01 21.07
CA GLY A 867 28.54 -2.70 20.09
C GLY A 867 29.02 -4.11 19.78
N THR A 868 28.44 -4.73 18.77
CA THR A 868 28.76 -6.11 18.35
C THR A 868 29.17 -6.15 16.89
N PHE A 869 30.32 -6.76 16.57
CA PHE A 869 30.85 -6.86 15.22
C PHE A 869 31.03 -8.34 14.86
N PHE A 870 30.24 -8.80 13.88
CA PHE A 870 30.11 -10.20 13.48
C PHE A 870 30.38 -10.39 11.98
N GLU A 871 31.31 -11.28 11.61
CA GLU A 871 31.56 -11.71 10.21
C GLU A 871 31.86 -10.58 9.18
N ASN A 872 32.32 -9.40 9.62
CA ASN A 872 32.62 -8.30 8.69
C ASN A 872 33.99 -8.51 8.01
N ASP A 873 34.10 -8.12 6.74
CA ASP A 873 35.35 -8.14 5.96
C ASP A 873 36.00 -6.75 5.99
N LEU A 874 37.10 -6.63 6.73
CA LEU A 874 37.71 -5.35 7.15
C LEU A 874 39.05 -5.06 6.46
N ARG A 875 39.30 -5.74 5.34
CA ARG A 875 40.62 -5.83 4.72
C ARG A 875 40.91 -4.63 3.82
N CYS A 876 42.20 -4.38 3.57
CA CYS A 876 42.65 -3.30 2.70
C CYS A 876 42.20 -1.88 3.14
N ASN A 877 42.05 -1.62 4.45
CA ASN A 877 41.95 -0.26 5.00
C ASN A 877 43.36 0.21 5.41
N GLU A 878 43.68 1.50 5.20
CA GLU A 878 45.06 2.01 5.21
C GLU A 878 45.77 1.84 6.56
N LYS A 879 45.03 2.00 7.67
CA LYS A 879 45.57 1.82 9.03
C LYS A 879 45.27 0.45 9.64
N GLY A 880 44.70 -0.47 8.87
CA GLY A 880 44.34 -1.81 9.30
C GLY A 880 42.86 -2.01 9.63
N PRO A 881 42.49 -3.17 10.17
CA PRO A 881 41.09 -3.59 10.28
C PRO A 881 40.31 -2.84 11.36
N LYS A 882 40.94 -2.51 12.50
CA LYS A 882 40.26 -1.88 13.64
C LYS A 882 41.18 -1.09 14.58
N ASP A 883 40.63 -0.08 15.24
CA ASP A 883 41.12 0.48 16.52
C ASP A 883 39.99 0.51 17.56
N ILE A 884 40.31 0.23 18.82
CA ILE A 884 39.36 0.13 19.94
C ILE A 884 40.04 0.73 21.19
N GLU A 885 39.64 1.95 21.57
CA GLU A 885 40.21 2.64 22.73
C GLU A 885 39.91 1.91 24.05
N LYS A 886 40.88 1.97 24.97
CA LYS A 886 40.77 1.41 26.33
C LYS A 886 39.53 1.96 27.07
N GLY A 887 38.61 1.07 27.41
CA GLY A 887 37.34 1.40 28.08
C GLY A 887 36.10 1.22 27.20
N CYS A 888 36.29 1.02 25.89
CA CYS A 888 35.19 0.67 24.98
C CYS A 888 34.70 -0.78 25.20
N SER A 889 33.41 -1.01 24.95
CA SER A 889 32.72 -2.27 25.26
C SER A 889 32.26 -2.98 23.98
N VAL A 890 33.14 -3.79 23.41
CA VAL A 890 32.99 -4.36 22.05
C VAL A 890 32.94 -5.89 22.11
N VAL A 891 31.92 -6.49 21.48
CA VAL A 891 31.89 -7.92 21.15
C VAL A 891 32.41 -8.10 19.72
N TRP A 892 33.37 -9.00 19.51
CA TRP A 892 34.09 -9.13 18.24
C TRP A 892 34.27 -10.61 17.85
N ILE A 893 33.55 -11.07 16.84
CA ILE A 893 33.46 -12.49 16.48
C ILE A 893 33.51 -12.66 14.95
N GLY A 894 34.32 -13.59 14.45
CA GLY A 894 34.31 -14.02 13.03
C GLY A 894 34.73 -12.99 11.97
N ASN A 895 35.12 -11.76 12.35
CA ASN A 895 35.51 -10.73 11.37
C ASN A 895 36.80 -11.11 10.63
N HIS A 896 36.86 -10.85 9.32
CA HIS A 896 38.03 -11.12 8.48
C HIS A 896 38.95 -9.88 8.45
N GLU A 897 40.14 -10.04 9.03
CA GLU A 897 41.06 -8.93 9.33
C GLU A 897 42.34 -8.91 8.47
N SER A 898 42.62 -10.00 7.73
CA SER A 898 43.85 -10.23 6.93
C SER A 898 43.58 -10.40 5.43
#